data_AF-A0A4Q9MVX8-F1
#
_entry.id   AF-A0A4Q9MVX8-F1
#
_cell.length_a   1.000
_cell.length_b   1.000
_cell.length_c   1.000
_cell.angle_alpha   90.00
_cell.angle_beta   90.00
_cell.angle_gamma   90.00
#
_symmetry.space_group_name_H-M   'P 1'
#
loop_
_entity.id
_entity.type
_entity.pdbx_description
1 polymer ?
#
loop_
_entity_poly.entity_id
_entity_poly.type
_entity_poly.pdbx_seq_one_letter_code
_entity_poly.pdbx_strand_id
1 'polypeptide(L)'
;MSDPSGDAYSPFGPSLTAVLPVTSASISHLEYHLRSLLGTSDTLSDVVVLSPRSLHAQIRQALRLILSEEEAHEVELSISQWPEGLGLGSALIQAARRVSTEWVLLADEEGLEHFDNRTRDILLLNPPPSDPLPMGPRGVDFRSACLEPSFTPKTAAYLVPPLALPVSLLPPARNIKPTDDPWVTLGDSISRSTSRLSGGLAIGSSNGSLAWCERYVVGNGTSLRPPTGDHGLQEPMHSTQENGTTPLTASGVFLFAAYAREARFLVHLACELVRQGHEITFLVLQHDGFVGQDLESQLRVCQAAVYLFHSHSSADLGHLQHELVEHIPHNMDVVVSTLEDEFFFQLSGRFSQNNVRGRTSVVRIPEEDLPYCDWMSAVDLEGWKNWHVPQIELSVITDHRPYSLQRLLSSLANARYFGDQVDLRINIEQTADTGTLQLVNDHRWEHGSVFYHHRVAHAGLMAAVVESWYPKGNDTYGLLLEDDVEVSPLFYAWAKLSLLRYRYGQAESRSPNLYGISLYQQKNIELHPDGRHLFNARSTFEAAGLVYPNTPYLSQIPCSWGALYFPEHWREFHEYLVTRLNASVWPLDEVVVPGVRSNRWTRSWKKYFIELVYLRGYVMLYPNYADYMSLSTNHLEVGSHVRDIPIETYLRKKKLFNLPLMPLPPATLPRDLAIMPSTGLLELPEARLPDWHALPVLDLLGTISNETMITLRGGERRTELTGCDVFTARKNDVGELLCID
;
A
#
# COMPACT_ATOMS: atom_id res chain seq x y z
N MET A 1 -5.41 -20.02 41.87
CA MET A 1 -4.58 -21.20 41.52
C MET A 1 -4.54 -21.26 40.00
N SER A 2 -3.33 -21.38 39.46
CA SER A 2 -2.92 -21.43 38.05
C SER A 2 -3.24 -20.21 37.18
N ASP A 3 -2.21 -19.39 37.01
CA ASP A 3 -1.99 -18.32 36.04
C ASP A 3 -1.51 -18.96 34.72
N PRO A 4 -2.11 -18.71 33.54
CA PRO A 4 -1.54 -19.12 32.28
C PRO A 4 -0.79 -17.92 31.67
N SER A 5 0.53 -17.89 31.89
CA SER A 5 1.45 -17.17 31.03
C SER A 5 1.44 -17.84 29.65
N GLY A 6 0.54 -17.38 28.77
CA GLY A 6 0.60 -17.69 27.35
C GLY A 6 1.56 -16.72 26.69
N ASP A 7 2.66 -17.24 26.15
CA ASP A 7 3.49 -16.53 25.18
C ASP A 7 2.59 -16.02 24.05
N ALA A 8 2.60 -14.70 23.83
CA ALA A 8 1.85 -14.07 22.75
C ALA A 8 2.47 -14.45 21.41
N TYR A 9 1.98 -15.54 20.81
CA TYR A 9 2.19 -15.83 19.39
C TYR A 9 1.44 -14.77 18.57
N SER A 10 2.15 -14.09 17.67
CA SER A 10 1.56 -13.28 16.60
C SER A 10 0.55 -14.14 15.83
N PRO A 11 -0.70 -13.69 15.61
CA PRO A 11 -1.75 -14.52 15.00
C PRO A 11 -1.63 -14.70 13.48
N PHE A 12 -0.55 -14.23 12.85
CA PHE A 12 -0.36 -14.29 11.41
C PHE A 12 0.87 -15.13 11.06
N GLY A 13 0.66 -16.31 10.48
CA GLY A 13 1.71 -17.05 9.76
C GLY A 13 2.18 -16.28 8.51
N PRO A 14 3.24 -16.73 7.82
CA PRO A 14 3.73 -16.08 6.61
C PRO A 14 2.65 -16.09 5.51
N SER A 15 2.56 -15.00 4.74
CA SER A 15 1.68 -14.93 3.58
C SER A 15 2.32 -15.54 2.34
N LEU A 16 1.52 -16.25 1.54
CA LEU A 16 1.97 -17.00 0.35
C LEU A 16 1.10 -16.65 -0.87
N THR A 17 1.76 -16.32 -1.99
CA THR A 17 1.13 -16.28 -3.32
C THR A 17 1.55 -17.51 -4.12
N ALA A 18 0.62 -18.23 -4.72
CA ALA A 18 0.94 -19.28 -5.71
C ALA A 18 0.90 -18.72 -7.14
N VAL A 19 1.99 -18.88 -7.90
CA VAL A 19 2.03 -18.55 -9.33
C VAL A 19 1.87 -19.84 -10.13
N LEU A 20 0.70 -20.02 -10.74
CA LEU A 20 0.32 -21.22 -11.50
C LEU A 20 0.40 -20.94 -13.01
N PRO A 21 1.32 -21.58 -13.75
CA PRO A 21 1.39 -21.41 -15.19
C PRO A 21 0.34 -22.25 -15.92
N VAL A 22 -0.39 -21.62 -16.85
CA VAL A 22 -1.42 -22.28 -17.66
C VAL A 22 -1.09 -22.18 -19.13
N THR A 23 -0.91 -23.34 -19.76
CA THR A 23 -0.63 -23.50 -21.18
C THR A 23 -1.80 -24.15 -21.89
N SER A 24 -1.72 -24.27 -23.22
CA SER A 24 -2.74 -24.98 -23.99
C SER A 24 -2.84 -26.47 -23.61
N ALA A 25 -1.82 -27.04 -22.96
CA ALA A 25 -1.82 -28.41 -22.48
C ALA A 25 -2.46 -28.56 -21.09
N SER A 26 -2.31 -27.57 -20.20
CA SER A 26 -2.82 -27.63 -18.82
C SER A 26 -4.19 -26.99 -18.63
N ILE A 27 -4.69 -26.17 -19.57
CA ILE A 27 -5.97 -25.45 -19.43
C ILE A 27 -7.17 -26.37 -19.15
N SER A 28 -7.20 -27.59 -19.70
CA SER A 28 -8.28 -28.55 -19.47
C SER A 28 -8.32 -29.09 -18.04
N HIS A 29 -7.21 -28.98 -17.30
CA HIS A 29 -7.06 -29.46 -15.92
C HIS A 29 -7.01 -28.31 -14.91
N LEU A 30 -7.14 -27.05 -15.36
CA LEU A 30 -7.02 -25.86 -14.52
C LEU A 30 -7.91 -25.90 -13.27
N GLU A 31 -9.16 -26.33 -13.42
CA GLU A 31 -10.08 -26.44 -12.29
C GLU A 31 -9.55 -27.38 -11.22
N TYR A 32 -9.01 -28.52 -11.64
CA TYR A 32 -8.45 -29.52 -10.75
C TYR A 32 -7.18 -29.03 -10.06
N HIS A 33 -6.28 -28.37 -10.81
CA HIS A 33 -5.06 -27.77 -10.25
C HIS A 33 -5.38 -26.69 -9.20
N LEU A 34 -6.36 -25.82 -9.46
CA LEU A 34 -6.75 -24.78 -8.52
C LEU A 34 -7.39 -25.37 -7.25
N ARG A 35 -8.24 -26.39 -7.37
CA ARG A 35 -8.79 -27.11 -6.20
C ARG A 35 -7.68 -27.71 -5.33
N SER A 36 -6.59 -28.20 -5.94
CA SER A 36 -5.45 -28.75 -5.18
C SER A 36 -4.68 -27.71 -4.36
N LEU A 37 -4.79 -26.42 -4.71
CA LEU A 37 -4.16 -25.31 -3.99
C LEU A 37 -5.10 -24.72 -2.92
N LEU A 38 -6.37 -24.54 -3.25
CA LEU A 38 -7.34 -23.79 -2.43
C LEU A 38 -7.79 -24.54 -1.17
N GLY A 39 -7.73 -25.87 -1.13
CA GLY A 39 -8.32 -26.66 -0.05
C GLY A 39 -7.43 -26.99 1.15
N THR A 40 -6.25 -26.37 1.32
CA THR A 40 -5.21 -26.94 2.21
C THR A 40 -4.34 -25.96 3.01
N SER A 41 -4.52 -24.63 2.93
CA SER A 41 -3.56 -23.71 3.58
C SER A 41 -4.15 -22.46 4.21
N ASP A 42 -3.80 -22.21 5.47
CA ASP A 42 -4.05 -20.95 6.18
C ASP A 42 -3.06 -19.83 5.77
N THR A 43 -2.03 -20.14 4.97
CA THR A 43 -1.00 -19.18 4.52
C THR A 43 -1.23 -18.64 3.12
N LEU A 44 -2.03 -19.33 2.29
CA LEU A 44 -2.25 -18.98 0.89
C LEU A 44 -3.28 -17.85 0.80
N SER A 45 -2.83 -16.64 0.44
CA SER A 45 -3.71 -15.47 0.29
C SER A 45 -4.08 -15.19 -1.16
N ASP A 46 -3.22 -15.57 -2.11
CA ASP A 46 -3.36 -15.20 -3.52
C ASP A 46 -2.94 -16.33 -4.46
N VAL A 47 -3.65 -16.47 -5.59
CA VAL A 47 -3.21 -17.29 -6.73
C VAL A 47 -3.18 -16.45 -8.00
N VAL A 48 -2.00 -16.39 -8.62
CA VAL A 48 -1.76 -15.72 -9.90
C VAL A 48 -1.72 -16.77 -11.02
N VAL A 49 -2.75 -16.79 -11.85
CA VAL A 49 -2.81 -17.64 -13.05
C VAL A 49 -2.01 -16.96 -14.18
N LEU A 50 -0.82 -17.47 -14.46
CA LEU A 50 0.08 -16.93 -15.49
C LEU A 50 -0.16 -17.62 -16.83
N SER A 51 -0.64 -16.89 -17.84
CA SER A 51 -1.00 -17.49 -19.13
C SER A 51 -0.90 -16.55 -20.33
N PRO A 52 -0.66 -17.06 -21.56
CA PRO A 52 -0.80 -16.26 -22.78
C PRO A 52 -2.20 -15.66 -22.91
N ARG A 53 -2.29 -14.43 -23.47
CA ARG A 53 -3.58 -13.72 -23.65
C ARG A 53 -4.63 -14.55 -24.38
N SER A 54 -4.22 -15.43 -25.29
CA SER A 54 -5.11 -16.30 -26.06
C SER A 54 -5.95 -17.24 -25.20
N LEU A 55 -5.50 -17.59 -23.98
CA LEU A 55 -6.19 -18.51 -23.08
C LEU A 55 -7.06 -17.79 -22.03
N HIS A 56 -6.95 -16.46 -21.88
CA HIS A 56 -7.61 -15.70 -20.82
C HIS A 56 -9.14 -15.85 -20.82
N ALA A 57 -9.77 -16.01 -21.98
CA ALA A 57 -11.21 -16.24 -22.06
C ALA A 57 -11.63 -17.58 -21.43
N GLN A 58 -10.89 -18.65 -21.70
CA GLN A 58 -11.14 -19.99 -21.15
C GLN A 58 -10.82 -20.02 -19.65
N ILE A 59 -9.75 -19.35 -19.24
CA ILE A 59 -9.37 -19.21 -17.82
C ILE A 59 -10.47 -18.50 -17.04
N ARG A 60 -10.98 -17.36 -17.53
CA ARG A 60 -12.09 -16.65 -16.87
C ARG A 60 -13.34 -17.51 -16.74
N GLN A 61 -13.60 -18.40 -17.70
CA GLN A 61 -14.71 -19.34 -17.62
C GLN A 61 -14.48 -20.38 -16.51
N ALA A 62 -13.28 -20.96 -16.42
CA ALA A 62 -12.93 -21.91 -15.36
C ALA A 62 -12.97 -21.26 -13.97
N LEU A 63 -12.41 -20.06 -13.81
CA LEU A 63 -12.40 -19.33 -12.54
C LEU A 63 -13.82 -19.00 -12.04
N ARG A 64 -14.76 -18.69 -12.94
CA ARG A 64 -16.17 -18.44 -12.55
C ARG A 64 -16.85 -19.66 -11.93
N LEU A 65 -16.47 -20.87 -12.34
CA LEU A 65 -17.02 -22.10 -11.76
C LEU A 65 -16.50 -22.29 -10.32
N ILE A 66 -15.22 -22.05 -10.10
CA ILE A 66 -14.57 -22.20 -8.78
C ILE A 66 -15.07 -21.13 -7.80
N LEU A 67 -15.15 -19.87 -8.24
CA LEU A 67 -15.62 -18.75 -7.41
C LEU A 67 -17.10 -18.85 -7.02
N SER A 68 -17.86 -19.77 -7.61
CA SER A 68 -19.26 -20.02 -7.24
C SER A 68 -19.42 -20.99 -6.04
N GLU A 69 -18.33 -21.57 -5.55
CA GLU A 69 -18.29 -22.49 -4.40
C GLU A 69 -17.83 -21.73 -3.12
N GLU A 70 -18.43 -22.04 -1.96
CA GLU A 70 -18.21 -21.31 -0.68
C GLU A 70 -16.74 -21.34 -0.21
N GLU A 71 -15.96 -22.37 -0.54
CA GLU A 71 -14.56 -22.54 -0.09
C GLU A 71 -13.54 -21.59 -0.76
N ALA A 72 -13.90 -20.89 -1.84
CA ALA A 72 -12.99 -20.00 -2.58
C ALA A 72 -12.95 -18.53 -2.09
N HIS A 73 -13.71 -18.18 -1.05
CA HIS A 73 -13.97 -16.78 -0.68
C HIS A 73 -12.82 -16.11 0.09
N GLU A 74 -11.82 -16.87 0.56
CA GLU A 74 -10.70 -16.34 1.35
C GLU A 74 -9.40 -16.12 0.54
N VAL A 75 -9.32 -16.62 -0.71
CA VAL A 75 -8.11 -16.54 -1.55
C VAL A 75 -8.37 -15.71 -2.81
N GLU A 76 -7.56 -14.67 -3.05
CA GLU A 76 -7.69 -13.82 -4.24
C GLU A 76 -7.16 -14.53 -5.49
N LEU A 77 -8.00 -14.63 -6.54
CA LEU A 77 -7.63 -15.23 -7.83
C LEU A 77 -7.42 -14.14 -8.88
N SER A 78 -6.21 -14.03 -9.42
CA SER A 78 -5.87 -13.06 -10.47
C SER A 78 -5.31 -13.74 -11.72
N ILE A 79 -5.43 -13.06 -12.87
CA ILE A 79 -4.85 -13.53 -14.14
C ILE A 79 -3.73 -12.57 -14.55
N SER A 80 -2.53 -13.11 -14.73
CA SER A 80 -1.37 -12.37 -15.24
C SER A 80 -1.03 -12.79 -16.66
N GLN A 81 -0.64 -11.84 -17.48
CA GLN A 81 -0.21 -12.11 -18.85
C GLN A 81 1.22 -12.66 -18.86
N TRP A 82 1.39 -13.83 -19.50
CA TRP A 82 2.70 -14.31 -19.93
C TRP A 82 3.23 -13.44 -21.09
N PRO A 83 4.38 -12.75 -20.93
CA PRO A 83 5.01 -11.96 -21.99
C PRO A 83 5.38 -12.80 -23.23
N GLU A 84 5.09 -12.29 -24.43
CA GLU A 84 5.41 -12.99 -25.67
C GLU A 84 6.93 -13.13 -25.86
N GLY A 85 7.38 -14.33 -26.28
CA GLY A 85 8.80 -14.62 -26.53
C GLY A 85 9.63 -14.98 -25.30
N LEU A 86 9.05 -14.93 -24.10
CA LEU A 86 9.74 -15.29 -22.85
C LEU A 86 9.52 -16.78 -22.51
N GLY A 87 10.58 -17.50 -22.15
CA GLY A 87 10.48 -18.90 -21.68
C GLY A 87 9.73 -19.02 -20.34
N LEU A 88 9.13 -20.20 -20.08
CA LEU A 88 8.27 -20.44 -18.90
C LEU A 88 8.95 -20.09 -17.58
N GLY A 89 10.19 -20.55 -17.36
CA GLY A 89 10.91 -20.30 -16.10
C GLY A 89 11.16 -18.80 -15.85
N SER A 90 11.59 -18.07 -16.88
CA SER A 90 11.78 -16.61 -16.78
C SER A 90 10.45 -15.88 -16.56
N ALA A 91 9.35 -16.34 -17.17
CA ALA A 91 8.02 -15.78 -16.97
C ALA A 91 7.50 -16.01 -15.54
N LEU A 92 7.74 -17.19 -14.97
CA LEU A 92 7.41 -17.51 -13.57
C LEU A 92 8.18 -16.62 -12.59
N ILE A 93 9.50 -16.51 -12.74
CA ILE A 93 10.34 -15.63 -11.89
C ILE A 93 9.91 -14.17 -12.03
N GLN A 94 9.60 -13.71 -13.25
CA GLN A 94 9.12 -12.34 -13.46
C GLN A 94 7.75 -12.08 -12.81
N ALA A 95 6.83 -13.04 -12.88
CA ALA A 95 5.53 -12.93 -12.22
C ALA A 95 5.68 -12.93 -10.69
N ALA A 96 6.54 -13.79 -10.15
CA ALA A 96 6.84 -13.86 -8.72
C ALA A 96 7.40 -12.56 -8.14
N ARG A 97 8.15 -11.78 -8.92
CA ARG A 97 8.67 -10.47 -8.49
C ARG A 97 7.61 -9.38 -8.32
N ARG A 98 6.37 -9.63 -8.75
CA ARG A 98 5.26 -8.66 -8.69
C ARG A 98 4.26 -8.98 -7.58
N VAL A 99 4.48 -10.04 -6.82
CA VAL A 99 3.59 -10.44 -5.72
C VAL A 99 3.89 -9.60 -4.48
N SER A 100 2.88 -9.39 -3.64
CA SER A 100 2.96 -8.60 -2.40
C SER A 100 3.19 -9.44 -1.14
N THR A 101 3.17 -10.77 -1.26
CA THR A 101 3.33 -11.72 -0.15
C THR A 101 4.79 -11.94 0.23
N GLU A 102 5.03 -12.53 1.41
CA GLU A 102 6.38 -12.82 1.90
C GLU A 102 7.03 -14.00 1.17
N TRP A 103 6.21 -15.00 0.84
CA TRP A 103 6.61 -16.19 0.11
C TRP A 103 5.88 -16.30 -1.21
N VAL A 104 6.51 -16.97 -2.15
CA VAL A 104 5.92 -17.34 -3.43
C VAL A 104 6.12 -18.82 -3.69
N LEU A 105 5.05 -19.50 -4.10
CA LEU A 105 5.09 -20.85 -4.65
C LEU A 105 5.13 -20.74 -6.17
N LEU A 106 6.24 -21.16 -6.77
CA LEU A 106 6.37 -21.32 -8.21
C LEU A 106 5.92 -22.74 -8.57
N ALA A 107 4.69 -22.88 -9.06
CA ALA A 107 4.17 -24.16 -9.54
C ALA A 107 4.66 -24.47 -10.97
N ASP A 108 4.53 -25.74 -11.37
CA ASP A 108 4.68 -26.14 -12.77
C ASP A 108 3.30 -26.33 -13.44
N GLU A 109 3.32 -26.78 -14.69
CA GLU A 109 2.11 -27.03 -15.48
C GLU A 109 1.29 -28.24 -14.99
N GLU A 110 1.83 -29.05 -14.07
CA GLU A 110 1.20 -30.26 -13.51
C GLU A 110 0.49 -29.98 -12.17
N GLY A 111 0.65 -28.78 -11.60
CA GLY A 111 0.09 -28.43 -10.29
C GLY A 111 0.72 -29.21 -9.13
N LEU A 112 -0.03 -29.38 -8.03
CA LEU A 112 0.47 -30.07 -6.82
C LEU A 112 -0.15 -31.44 -6.58
N GLU A 113 -1.07 -31.89 -7.45
CA GLU A 113 -1.90 -33.08 -7.23
C GLU A 113 -1.12 -34.40 -7.18
N HIS A 114 0.02 -34.50 -7.87
CA HIS A 114 0.82 -35.72 -7.89
C HIS A 114 1.73 -35.87 -6.67
N PHE A 115 1.81 -34.86 -5.80
CA PHE A 115 2.61 -34.89 -4.58
C PHE A 115 1.78 -35.41 -3.40
N ASP A 116 2.44 -36.10 -2.46
CA ASP A 116 1.79 -36.51 -1.22
C ASP A 116 1.48 -35.31 -0.32
N ASN A 117 0.55 -35.49 0.63
CA ASN A 117 0.10 -34.41 1.51
C ASN A 117 1.27 -33.73 2.23
N ARG A 118 2.24 -34.51 2.72
CA ARG A 118 3.40 -33.95 3.43
C ARG A 118 4.26 -33.04 2.56
N THR A 119 4.39 -33.34 1.27
CA THR A 119 5.12 -32.49 0.31
C THR A 119 4.32 -31.24 -0.03
N ARG A 120 3.00 -31.35 -0.16
CA ARG A 120 2.11 -30.19 -0.35
C ARG A 120 2.16 -29.25 0.84
N ASP A 121 2.10 -29.81 2.05
CA ASP A 121 2.23 -29.08 3.31
C ASP A 121 3.54 -28.25 3.35
N ILE A 122 4.66 -28.83 2.92
CA ILE A 122 5.94 -28.11 2.81
C ILE A 122 5.86 -26.95 1.80
N LEU A 123 5.31 -27.19 0.61
CA LEU A 123 5.19 -26.19 -0.46
C LEU A 123 4.20 -25.07 -0.13
N LEU A 124 3.22 -25.36 0.73
CA LEU A 124 2.21 -24.44 1.23
C LEU A 124 2.55 -23.89 2.63
N LEU A 125 3.76 -24.13 3.13
CA LEU A 125 4.28 -23.58 4.39
C LEU A 125 3.46 -23.97 5.64
N ASN A 126 3.01 -25.23 5.71
CA ASN A 126 2.23 -25.80 6.80
C ASN A 126 3.00 -26.93 7.52
N PRO A 127 3.68 -26.67 8.65
CA PRO A 127 3.88 -25.36 9.30
C PRO A 127 4.96 -24.52 8.60
N PRO A 128 5.04 -23.21 8.93
CA PRO A 128 6.05 -22.32 8.39
C PRO A 128 7.49 -22.81 8.66
N PRO A 129 8.41 -22.69 7.69
CA PRO A 129 9.79 -23.12 7.88
C PRO A 129 10.53 -22.22 8.87
N SER A 130 11.39 -22.83 9.68
CA SER A 130 12.27 -22.10 10.62
C SER A 130 13.47 -21.43 9.93
N ASP A 131 13.87 -21.91 8.75
CA ASP A 131 14.95 -21.34 7.95
C ASP A 131 14.36 -20.84 6.62
N PRO A 132 14.50 -19.55 6.28
CA PRO A 132 13.92 -18.95 5.07
C PRO A 132 14.77 -19.29 3.83
N LEU A 133 14.99 -20.58 3.59
CA LEU A 133 15.59 -21.09 2.36
C LEU A 133 14.50 -21.56 1.40
N PRO A 134 14.74 -21.49 0.08
CA PRO A 134 13.90 -22.14 -0.91
C PRO A 134 13.76 -23.63 -0.61
N MET A 135 12.56 -24.17 -0.77
CA MET A 135 12.27 -25.59 -0.55
C MET A 135 11.44 -26.15 -1.70
N GLY A 136 11.72 -27.40 -2.07
CA GLY A 136 10.91 -28.12 -3.04
C GLY A 136 11.38 -29.56 -3.23
N PRO A 137 10.54 -30.44 -3.80
CA PRO A 137 10.86 -31.87 -3.94
C PRO A 137 11.88 -32.17 -5.05
N ARG A 138 12.20 -31.21 -5.92
CA ARG A 138 13.06 -31.40 -7.10
C ARG A 138 14.26 -30.46 -7.05
N GLY A 139 15.46 -31.02 -6.96
CA GLY A 139 16.70 -30.26 -6.90
C GLY A 139 17.88 -30.96 -7.55
N VAL A 140 18.83 -30.17 -8.03
CA VAL A 140 20.06 -30.66 -8.68
C VAL A 140 21.26 -30.24 -7.84
N ASP A 141 22.23 -31.13 -7.65
CA ASP A 141 23.44 -30.86 -6.89
C ASP A 141 24.51 -30.09 -7.70
N PHE A 142 25.60 -29.69 -7.05
CA PHE A 142 26.70 -28.95 -7.69
C PHE A 142 27.50 -29.78 -8.72
N ARG A 143 27.25 -31.10 -8.80
CA ARG A 143 27.83 -32.01 -9.80
C ARG A 143 26.86 -32.25 -10.96
N SER A 144 25.78 -31.47 -11.04
CA SER A 144 24.72 -31.62 -12.03
C SER A 144 23.98 -32.96 -11.96
N ALA A 145 23.98 -33.60 -10.78
CA ALA A 145 23.22 -34.82 -10.52
C ALA A 145 21.88 -34.47 -9.83
N CYS A 146 20.80 -35.09 -10.30
CA CYS A 146 19.50 -34.92 -9.68
C CYS A 146 19.45 -35.59 -8.31
N LEU A 147 18.90 -34.87 -7.34
CA LEU A 147 18.77 -35.35 -5.97
C LEU A 147 17.56 -36.28 -5.88
N GLU A 148 17.79 -37.45 -5.28
CA GLU A 148 16.72 -38.38 -4.97
C GLU A 148 15.73 -37.77 -3.97
N PRO A 149 14.41 -37.80 -4.25
CA PRO A 149 13.37 -37.31 -3.36
C PRO A 149 13.50 -37.94 -1.96
N SER A 150 13.39 -37.10 -0.93
CA SER A 150 13.50 -37.52 0.46
C SER A 150 12.88 -36.48 1.38
N PHE A 151 12.36 -36.93 2.52
CA PHE A 151 11.97 -36.03 3.61
C PHE A 151 13.14 -35.62 4.51
N THR A 152 14.35 -36.10 4.22
CA THR A 152 15.58 -35.55 4.78
C THR A 152 16.07 -34.44 3.85
N PRO A 153 16.11 -33.17 4.30
CA PRO A 153 16.54 -32.07 3.46
C PRO A 153 17.94 -32.30 2.91
N LYS A 154 18.11 -32.17 1.59
CA LYS A 154 19.41 -32.21 0.90
C LYS A 154 19.69 -30.85 0.29
N THR A 155 20.92 -30.38 0.45
CA THR A 155 21.36 -29.13 -0.20
C THR A 155 21.40 -29.30 -1.72
N ALA A 156 20.70 -28.42 -2.42
CA ALA A 156 20.72 -28.35 -3.89
C ALA A 156 21.53 -27.13 -4.35
N ALA A 157 22.20 -27.26 -5.50
CA ALA A 157 22.77 -26.11 -6.20
C ALA A 157 21.66 -25.20 -6.74
N TYR A 158 20.57 -25.80 -7.23
CA TYR A 158 19.34 -25.10 -7.61
C TYR A 158 18.13 -26.04 -7.48
N LEU A 159 16.97 -25.44 -7.22
CA LEU A 159 15.67 -26.12 -7.23
C LEU A 159 14.92 -25.80 -8.52
N VAL A 160 13.98 -26.66 -8.88
CA VAL A 160 13.07 -26.46 -10.02
C VAL A 160 11.62 -26.66 -9.58
N PRO A 161 10.63 -26.06 -10.29
CA PRO A 161 9.23 -26.18 -9.93
C PRO A 161 8.73 -27.63 -9.76
N PRO A 162 7.82 -27.86 -8.78
CA PRO A 162 7.33 -26.85 -7.83
C PRO A 162 8.34 -26.50 -6.73
N LEU A 163 8.48 -25.22 -6.40
CA LEU A 163 9.27 -24.76 -5.26
C LEU A 163 8.62 -23.56 -4.56
N ALA A 164 8.78 -23.49 -3.24
CA ALA A 164 8.43 -22.32 -2.44
C ALA A 164 9.70 -21.57 -2.03
N LEU A 165 9.70 -20.24 -2.11
CA LEU A 165 10.83 -19.41 -1.68
C LEU A 165 10.37 -18.05 -1.14
N PRO A 166 11.16 -17.42 -0.25
CA PRO A 166 10.94 -16.03 0.12
C PRO A 166 11.11 -15.11 -1.08
N VAL A 167 10.20 -14.15 -1.24
CA VAL A 167 10.25 -13.15 -2.33
C VAL A 167 11.52 -12.31 -2.25
N SER A 168 12.06 -12.09 -1.04
CA SER A 168 13.33 -11.38 -0.80
C SER A 168 14.56 -12.04 -1.45
N LEU A 169 14.49 -13.32 -1.80
CA LEU A 169 15.58 -14.05 -2.44
C LEU A 169 15.51 -14.03 -3.99
N LEU A 170 14.48 -13.42 -4.58
CA LEU A 170 14.36 -13.29 -6.03
C LEU A 170 15.34 -12.23 -6.56
N PRO A 171 16.18 -12.56 -7.57
CA PRO A 171 17.11 -11.61 -8.14
C PRO A 171 16.39 -10.51 -8.95
N PRO A 172 16.95 -9.29 -9.00
CA PRO A 172 16.40 -8.20 -9.82
C PRO A 172 16.49 -8.50 -11.34
N ALA A 173 15.66 -7.81 -12.13
CA ALA A 173 15.44 -8.12 -13.56
C ALA A 173 16.73 -8.12 -14.40
N ARG A 174 17.67 -7.25 -14.03
CA ARG A 174 18.92 -7.02 -14.78
C ARG A 174 19.90 -8.19 -14.66
N ASN A 175 19.73 -9.06 -13.64
CA ASN A 175 20.65 -10.16 -13.35
C ASN A 175 20.35 -11.46 -14.09
N ILE A 176 19.20 -11.57 -14.77
CA ILE A 176 18.87 -12.76 -15.58
C ILE A 176 19.03 -12.43 -17.05
N LYS A 177 20.08 -12.96 -17.68
CA LYS A 177 20.23 -12.85 -19.14
C LYS A 177 19.24 -13.79 -19.83
N PRO A 178 18.62 -13.39 -20.95
CA PRO A 178 17.64 -14.23 -21.65
C PRO A 178 18.18 -15.59 -22.16
N THR A 179 19.51 -15.74 -22.24
CA THR A 179 20.20 -16.94 -22.74
C THR A 179 20.54 -17.95 -21.65
N ASP A 180 20.45 -17.58 -20.38
CA ASP A 180 20.90 -18.41 -19.26
C ASP A 180 19.73 -19.28 -18.76
N ASP A 181 20.03 -20.46 -18.22
CA ASP A 181 18.99 -21.29 -17.60
C ASP A 181 18.44 -20.56 -16.37
N PRO A 182 17.11 -20.30 -16.31
CA PRO A 182 16.53 -19.45 -15.27
C PRO A 182 16.67 -20.05 -13.87
N TRP A 183 16.69 -21.38 -13.74
CA TRP A 183 16.74 -22.07 -12.44
C TRP A 183 18.17 -22.16 -11.93
N VAL A 184 19.13 -22.46 -12.81
CA VAL A 184 20.57 -22.40 -12.47
C VAL A 184 20.93 -20.98 -12.03
N THR A 185 20.50 -19.97 -12.79
CA THR A 185 20.77 -18.56 -12.48
C THR A 185 20.14 -18.16 -11.15
N LEU A 186 18.91 -18.61 -10.87
CA LEU A 186 18.24 -18.36 -9.59
C LEU A 186 18.99 -19.01 -8.43
N GLY A 187 19.39 -20.28 -8.55
CA GLY A 187 20.14 -21.00 -7.50
C GLY A 187 21.51 -20.38 -7.22
N ASP A 188 22.27 -20.02 -8.25
CA ASP A 188 23.56 -19.32 -8.12
C ASP A 188 23.39 -17.96 -7.44
N SER A 189 22.31 -17.24 -7.80
CA SER A 189 21.95 -15.96 -7.20
C SER A 189 21.66 -16.11 -5.71
N ILE A 190 20.81 -17.08 -5.33
CA ILE A 190 20.46 -17.37 -3.92
C ILE A 190 21.71 -17.79 -3.12
N SER A 191 22.58 -18.62 -3.71
CA SER A 191 23.80 -19.07 -3.03
C SER A 191 24.71 -17.89 -2.67
N ARG A 192 24.85 -16.91 -3.57
CA ARG A 192 25.65 -15.69 -3.33
C ARG A 192 24.98 -14.77 -2.31
N SER A 193 23.69 -14.51 -2.44
CA SER A 193 22.99 -13.56 -1.58
C SER A 193 22.81 -14.04 -0.13
N THR A 194 22.75 -15.36 0.07
CA THR A 194 22.67 -15.97 1.40
C THR A 194 24.05 -16.24 2.01
N SER A 195 25.13 -16.10 1.24
CA SER A 195 26.48 -16.56 1.60
C SER A 195 26.51 -18.03 2.04
N ARG A 196 25.59 -18.85 1.52
CA ARG A 196 25.50 -20.30 1.76
C ARG A 196 25.79 -21.03 0.46
N LEU A 197 26.50 -22.16 0.55
CA LEU A 197 26.69 -23.07 -0.59
C LEU A 197 25.40 -23.86 -0.89
N SER A 198 24.31 -23.15 -1.18
CA SER A 198 22.97 -23.70 -1.37
C SER A 198 22.12 -22.76 -2.21
N GLY A 199 21.50 -23.27 -3.27
CA GLY A 199 20.39 -22.61 -3.97
C GLY A 199 19.01 -22.99 -3.41
N GLY A 200 18.96 -23.86 -2.39
CA GLY A 200 17.73 -24.33 -1.75
C GLY A 200 17.86 -25.73 -1.15
N LEU A 201 16.80 -26.16 -0.47
CA LEU A 201 16.69 -27.48 0.14
C LEU A 201 15.76 -28.37 -0.69
N ALA A 202 16.33 -29.44 -1.26
CA ALA A 202 15.56 -30.51 -1.87
C ALA A 202 14.93 -31.35 -0.74
N ILE A 203 13.62 -31.23 -0.58
CA ILE A 203 12.84 -31.92 0.45
C ILE A 203 11.43 -32.19 -0.06
N GLY A 204 10.96 -33.40 0.20
CA GLY A 204 9.67 -33.88 -0.25
C GLY A 204 9.78 -35.19 -1.00
N SER A 205 8.64 -35.80 -1.26
CA SER A 205 8.50 -37.00 -2.06
C SER A 205 8.12 -36.61 -3.49
N SER A 206 8.48 -37.46 -4.45
CA SER A 206 7.90 -37.43 -5.80
C SER A 206 7.53 -38.87 -6.17
N ASN A 207 6.89 -39.11 -7.32
CA ASN A 207 6.46 -40.44 -7.78
C ASN A 207 7.61 -41.46 -8.03
N GLY A 208 8.79 -41.27 -7.43
CA GLY A 208 9.98 -42.11 -7.58
C GLY A 208 10.64 -42.00 -8.95
N SER A 209 10.15 -41.12 -9.82
CA SER A 209 10.64 -40.91 -11.17
C SER A 209 11.50 -39.65 -11.24
N LEU A 210 12.73 -39.81 -11.72
CA LEU A 210 13.60 -38.70 -12.11
C LEU A 210 13.32 -38.20 -13.53
N ALA A 211 12.15 -38.49 -14.13
CA ALA A 211 11.82 -38.00 -15.48
C ALA A 211 11.86 -36.46 -15.60
N TRP A 212 11.57 -35.74 -14.50
CA TRP A 212 11.73 -34.29 -14.43
C TRP A 212 13.20 -33.85 -14.64
N CYS A 213 14.17 -34.69 -14.27
CA CYS A 213 15.61 -34.41 -14.32
C CYS A 213 16.07 -34.09 -15.75
N GLU A 214 15.60 -34.85 -16.74
CA GLU A 214 16.00 -34.67 -18.14
C GLU A 214 15.57 -33.31 -18.71
N ARG A 215 14.49 -32.72 -18.17
CA ARG A 215 13.99 -31.40 -18.59
C ARG A 215 14.85 -30.24 -18.09
N TYR A 216 15.54 -30.42 -16.96
CA TYR A 216 16.18 -29.32 -16.23
C TYR A 216 17.69 -29.47 -16.05
N VAL A 217 18.27 -30.65 -16.31
CA VAL A 217 19.73 -30.82 -16.30
C VAL A 217 20.32 -30.39 -17.64
N VAL A 218 21.16 -29.35 -17.61
CA VAL A 218 21.86 -28.86 -18.80
C VAL A 218 22.97 -29.84 -19.20
N GLY A 219 22.85 -30.43 -20.39
CA GLY A 219 23.84 -31.35 -20.95
C GLY A 219 25.13 -30.67 -21.41
N ASN A 220 26.27 -31.13 -20.86
CA ASN A 220 27.67 -30.82 -21.19
C ASN A 220 28.22 -29.41 -20.86
N GLY A 221 29.03 -29.33 -19.80
CA GLY A 221 30.32 -28.63 -19.88
C GLY A 221 30.68 -27.56 -18.84
N THR A 222 29.78 -27.13 -17.97
CA THR A 222 30.10 -26.12 -16.93
C THR A 222 29.98 -26.73 -15.54
N SER A 223 31.12 -27.13 -14.97
CA SER A 223 31.22 -27.38 -13.53
C SER A 223 30.79 -26.10 -12.80
N LEU A 224 29.69 -26.18 -12.04
CA LEU A 224 29.30 -25.15 -11.08
C LEU A 224 30.41 -25.09 -10.03
N ARG A 225 31.16 -23.98 -9.98
CA ARG A 225 32.24 -23.83 -9.01
C ARG A 225 31.64 -23.47 -7.65
N PRO A 226 31.90 -24.24 -6.58
CA PRO A 226 31.55 -23.80 -5.24
C PRO A 226 32.39 -22.55 -4.89
N PRO A 227 31.79 -21.45 -4.39
CA PRO A 227 32.57 -20.38 -3.79
C PRO A 227 33.36 -20.94 -2.58
N THR A 228 34.66 -20.67 -2.54
CA THR A 228 35.53 -21.08 -1.44
C THR A 228 35.21 -20.27 -0.19
N GLY A 229 34.63 -20.90 0.84
CA GLY A 229 34.46 -20.32 2.17
C GLY A 229 35.09 -21.22 3.23
N ASP A 230 36.15 -20.74 3.89
CA ASP A 230 36.75 -21.37 5.06
C ASP A 230 36.16 -20.75 6.35
N HIS A 231 36.07 -21.58 7.38
CA HIS A 231 35.13 -21.54 8.50
C HIS A 231 35.42 -20.52 9.64
N GLY A 232 34.35 -20.18 10.37
CA GLY A 232 34.42 -19.72 11.77
C GLY A 232 33.07 -19.28 12.34
N LEU A 233 32.24 -20.20 12.85
CA LEU A 233 31.04 -19.86 13.63
C LEU A 233 31.45 -19.63 15.09
N GLN A 234 31.23 -18.42 15.60
CA GLN A 234 31.37 -18.09 17.02
C GLN A 234 30.06 -17.45 17.51
N GLU A 235 29.41 -18.10 18.49
CA GLU A 235 28.24 -17.57 19.20
C GLU A 235 28.66 -16.43 20.15
N PRO A 236 27.87 -15.35 20.29
CA PRO A 236 27.97 -14.46 21.44
C PRO A 236 26.85 -14.70 22.46
N MET A 237 27.28 -14.73 23.72
CA MET A 237 26.47 -14.85 24.94
C MET A 237 25.71 -13.56 25.30
N HIS A 238 24.60 -13.78 26.01
CA HIS A 238 23.78 -12.80 26.73
C HIS A 238 24.55 -11.84 27.68
N SER A 239 24.03 -10.61 27.81
CA SER A 239 23.74 -10.01 29.12
C SER A 239 22.69 -8.90 29.02
N THR A 240 21.63 -9.01 29.81
CA THR A 240 20.61 -7.99 30.11
C THR A 240 21.06 -7.09 31.26
N GLN A 241 20.65 -5.81 31.24
CA GLN A 241 20.11 -5.13 32.43
C GLN A 241 19.38 -3.82 32.07
N GLU A 242 18.13 -3.73 32.52
CA GLU A 242 17.25 -2.56 32.48
C GLU A 242 17.57 -1.56 33.61
N ASN A 243 17.26 -0.28 33.39
CA ASN A 243 16.22 0.43 34.18
C ASN A 243 16.10 1.90 33.74
N GLY A 244 14.88 2.32 33.43
CA GLY A 244 14.55 3.73 33.18
C GLY A 244 13.10 3.92 32.76
N THR A 245 12.20 4.01 33.73
CA THR A 245 10.77 4.28 33.56
C THR A 245 10.50 5.66 32.98
N THR A 246 10.04 5.72 31.74
CA THR A 246 9.29 6.83 31.12
C THR A 246 8.23 6.24 30.18
N PRO A 247 7.11 6.93 29.89
CA PRO A 247 5.98 6.31 29.21
C PRO A 247 6.39 5.90 27.79
N LEU A 248 6.42 4.59 27.56
CA LEU A 248 7.01 3.95 26.38
C LEU A 248 6.22 4.28 25.11
N THR A 249 6.74 5.22 24.32
CA THR A 249 6.72 5.02 22.87
C THR A 249 7.64 3.83 22.59
N ALA A 250 7.17 2.82 21.85
CA ALA A 250 7.98 1.66 21.54
C ALA A 250 9.23 2.10 20.76
N SER A 251 10.41 1.88 21.35
CA SER A 251 11.68 2.06 20.64
C SER A 251 11.77 1.03 19.53
N GLY A 252 12.33 1.42 18.38
CA GLY A 252 12.42 0.60 17.18
C GLY A 252 13.80 0.74 16.54
N VAL A 253 14.19 -0.25 15.74
CA VAL A 253 15.51 -0.34 15.12
C VAL A 253 15.41 -0.05 13.63
N PHE A 254 16.05 1.02 13.18
CA PHE A 254 16.06 1.45 11.78
C PHE A 254 17.44 1.29 11.16
N LEU A 255 17.44 0.85 9.90
CA LEU A 255 18.59 0.91 9.02
C LEU A 255 18.36 1.95 7.91
N PHE A 256 19.21 2.96 7.86
CA PHE A 256 19.27 3.91 6.76
C PHE A 256 20.39 3.50 5.82
N ALA A 257 20.12 3.45 4.52
CA ALA A 257 21.12 3.10 3.51
C ALA A 257 21.04 4.05 2.30
N ALA A 258 22.10 4.81 2.03
CA ALA A 258 22.06 5.79 0.95
C ALA A 258 23.41 6.09 0.31
N TYR A 259 23.40 6.62 -0.92
CA TYR A 259 24.59 7.25 -1.47
C TYR A 259 24.87 8.56 -0.74
N ALA A 260 26.15 8.93 -0.60
CA ALA A 260 26.55 10.09 0.18
C ALA A 260 25.90 11.42 -0.27
N ARG A 261 25.61 11.56 -1.57
CA ARG A 261 24.91 12.73 -2.14
C ARG A 261 23.45 12.83 -1.70
N GLU A 262 22.81 11.71 -1.45
CA GLU A 262 21.39 11.59 -1.07
C GLU A 262 21.22 11.60 0.44
N ALA A 263 22.16 10.97 1.15
CA ALA A 263 22.15 10.85 2.60
C ALA A 263 21.96 12.18 3.34
N ARG A 264 22.46 13.30 2.78
CA ARG A 264 22.26 14.65 3.32
C ARG A 264 20.79 15.05 3.50
N PHE A 265 19.89 14.53 2.68
CA PHE A 265 18.45 14.79 2.79
C PHE A 265 17.81 13.97 3.91
N LEU A 266 18.41 12.85 4.30
CA LEU A 266 17.89 11.94 5.30
C LEU A 266 18.43 12.21 6.72
N VAL A 267 19.45 13.08 6.87
CA VAL A 267 20.04 13.41 8.18
C VAL A 267 19.00 13.92 9.16
N HIS A 268 18.20 14.90 8.75
CA HIS A 268 17.18 15.50 9.62
C HIS A 268 16.13 14.46 10.04
N LEU A 269 15.68 13.62 9.10
CA LEU A 269 14.76 12.52 9.39
C LEU A 269 15.37 11.55 10.41
N ALA A 270 16.60 11.08 10.17
CA ALA A 270 17.30 10.16 11.07
C ALA A 270 17.45 10.76 12.48
N CYS A 271 17.90 12.01 12.59
CA CYS A 271 18.09 12.67 13.87
C CYS A 271 16.77 12.87 14.63
N GLU A 272 15.69 13.17 13.93
CA GLU A 272 14.37 13.31 14.54
C GLU A 272 13.85 11.95 15.06
N LEU A 273 14.09 10.85 14.34
CA LEU A 273 13.78 9.51 14.83
C LEU A 273 14.61 9.11 16.06
N VAL A 274 15.90 9.48 16.11
CA VAL A 274 16.71 9.28 17.34
C VAL A 274 16.13 10.08 18.51
N ARG A 275 15.70 11.33 18.27
CA ARG A 275 15.07 12.18 19.29
C ARG A 275 13.76 11.57 19.82
N GLN A 276 13.07 10.78 19.01
CA GLN A 276 11.88 10.02 19.38
C GLN A 276 12.19 8.70 20.10
N GLY A 277 13.48 8.36 20.26
CA GLY A 277 13.92 7.20 21.03
C GLY A 277 14.19 5.94 20.18
N HIS A 278 14.29 6.06 18.86
CA HIS A 278 14.62 4.95 17.97
C HIS A 278 16.14 4.76 17.83
N GLU A 279 16.56 3.51 17.65
CA GLU A 279 17.94 3.16 17.32
C GLU A 279 18.15 3.27 15.81
N ILE A 280 19.11 4.09 15.38
CA ILE A 280 19.39 4.32 13.96
C ILE A 280 20.81 3.89 13.63
N THR A 281 20.93 2.99 12.64
CA THR A 281 22.19 2.71 11.94
C THR A 281 22.13 3.25 10.52
N PHE A 282 23.12 4.04 10.10
CA PHE A 282 23.19 4.68 8.79
C PHE A 282 24.42 4.17 8.01
N LEU A 283 24.17 3.38 6.97
CA LEU A 283 25.16 2.96 5.99
C LEU A 283 25.21 3.97 4.83
N VAL A 284 26.38 4.54 4.57
CA VAL A 284 26.57 5.54 3.52
C VAL A 284 27.59 5.03 2.51
N LEU A 285 27.16 4.94 1.25
CA LEU A 285 28.02 4.57 0.13
C LEU A 285 28.61 5.82 -0.54
N GLN A 286 29.93 5.90 -0.60
CA GLN A 286 30.66 7.00 -1.22
C GLN A 286 31.21 6.60 -2.60
N HIS A 287 31.06 7.49 -3.58
CA HIS A 287 31.72 7.44 -4.88
C HIS A 287 32.80 8.53 -4.97
N ASP A 288 33.82 8.31 -5.81
CA ASP A 288 34.94 9.24 -5.99
C ASP A 288 34.45 10.67 -6.32
N GLY A 289 34.68 11.63 -5.43
CA GLY A 289 34.42 13.07 -5.65
C GLY A 289 33.59 13.79 -4.59
N PHE A 290 32.95 13.10 -3.64
CA PHE A 290 32.23 13.71 -2.52
C PHE A 290 32.70 13.15 -1.17
N VAL A 291 33.24 14.00 -0.31
CA VAL A 291 33.78 13.60 1.00
C VAL A 291 32.68 13.73 2.07
N GLY A 292 32.17 12.61 2.57
CA GLY A 292 31.10 12.57 3.58
C GLY A 292 31.51 12.95 5.01
N GLN A 293 32.65 13.61 5.22
CA GLN A 293 33.13 13.97 6.56
C GLN A 293 32.16 14.93 7.30
N ASP A 294 31.51 15.84 6.59
CA ASP A 294 30.49 16.74 7.19
C ASP A 294 29.25 15.94 7.63
N LEU A 295 28.82 14.97 6.82
CA LEU A 295 27.68 14.09 7.09
C LEU A 295 27.89 13.25 8.36
N GLU A 296 29.07 12.64 8.49
CA GLU A 296 29.43 11.85 9.66
C GLU A 296 29.40 12.70 10.93
N SER A 297 29.89 13.95 10.85
CA SER A 297 29.87 14.86 11.99
C SER A 297 28.44 15.22 12.43
N GLN A 298 27.54 15.48 11.48
CA GLN A 298 26.14 15.84 11.76
C GLN A 298 25.35 14.68 12.38
N LEU A 299 25.51 13.47 11.85
CA LEU A 299 24.80 12.29 12.34
C LEU A 299 25.34 11.80 13.70
N ARG A 300 26.64 11.94 13.95
CA ARG A 300 27.23 11.69 15.28
C ARG A 300 26.70 12.65 16.33
N VAL A 301 26.43 13.92 15.97
CA VAL A 301 25.82 14.90 16.89
C VAL A 301 24.45 14.43 17.36
N CYS A 302 23.68 13.74 16.52
CA CYS A 302 22.39 13.17 16.91
C CYS A 302 22.44 11.71 17.36
N GLN A 303 23.63 11.19 17.72
CA GLN A 303 23.83 9.85 18.30
C GLN A 303 23.43 8.67 17.39
N ALA A 304 23.31 8.88 16.07
CA ALA A 304 23.13 7.77 15.13
C ALA A 304 24.47 7.05 14.88
N ALA A 305 24.43 5.72 14.75
CA ALA A 305 25.61 4.96 14.30
C ALA A 305 25.79 5.17 12.79
N VAL A 306 26.98 5.53 12.34
CA VAL A 306 27.26 5.82 10.92
C VAL A 306 28.45 5.02 10.44
N TYR A 307 28.29 4.35 9.31
CA TYR A 307 29.33 3.57 8.65
C TYR A 307 29.47 4.02 7.20
N LEU A 308 30.69 4.42 6.82
CA LEU A 308 31.01 4.94 5.49
C LEU A 308 31.75 3.86 4.69
N PHE A 309 31.24 3.51 3.51
CA PHE A 309 31.87 2.54 2.61
C PHE A 309 32.27 3.22 1.31
N HIS A 310 33.47 2.94 0.83
CA HIS A 310 33.95 3.46 -0.45
C HIS A 310 33.63 2.46 -1.55
N SER A 311 32.91 2.90 -2.57
CA SER A 311 32.52 2.10 -3.74
C SER A 311 32.96 2.84 -5.01
N HIS A 312 33.76 2.21 -5.85
CA HIS A 312 34.20 2.81 -7.13
C HIS A 312 33.17 2.57 -8.25
N SER A 313 32.28 1.59 -8.09
CA SER A 313 31.17 1.29 -9.00
C SER A 313 30.04 0.48 -8.33
N SER A 314 28.84 0.44 -8.94
CA SER A 314 27.74 -0.43 -8.49
C SER A 314 28.10 -1.93 -8.54
N ALA A 315 29.07 -2.33 -9.36
CA ALA A 315 29.58 -3.69 -9.43
C ALA A 315 30.44 -4.08 -8.20
N ASP A 316 30.92 -3.11 -7.40
CA ASP A 316 31.71 -3.36 -6.19
C ASP A 316 30.86 -3.75 -4.97
N LEU A 317 29.53 -3.61 -5.04
CA LEU A 317 28.63 -3.98 -3.93
C LEU A 317 28.77 -5.44 -3.51
N GLY A 318 29.01 -6.35 -4.45
CA GLY A 318 29.27 -7.76 -4.14
C GLY A 318 30.58 -7.98 -3.38
N HIS A 319 31.59 -7.14 -3.58
CA HIS A 319 32.85 -7.19 -2.83
C HIS A 319 32.71 -6.63 -1.41
N LEU A 320 31.86 -5.63 -1.24
CA LEU A 320 31.57 -5.01 0.05
C LEU A 320 30.58 -5.81 0.90
N GLN A 321 29.95 -6.86 0.37
CA GLN A 321 28.92 -7.63 1.04
C GLN A 321 29.35 -8.10 2.44
N HIS A 322 30.55 -8.66 2.58
CA HIS A 322 31.06 -9.13 3.87
C HIS A 322 31.20 -8.00 4.90
N GLU A 323 31.67 -6.82 4.48
CA GLU A 323 31.86 -5.65 5.36
C GLU A 323 30.53 -5.00 5.73
N LEU A 324 29.60 -4.89 4.77
CA LEU A 324 28.26 -4.35 4.99
C LEU A 324 27.49 -5.20 6.00
N VAL A 325 27.58 -6.53 5.86
CA VAL A 325 26.86 -7.49 6.71
C VAL A 325 27.23 -7.37 8.20
N GLU A 326 28.46 -6.98 8.53
CA GLU A 326 28.91 -6.82 9.92
C GLU A 326 28.25 -5.64 10.64
N HIS A 327 27.80 -4.63 9.89
CA HIS A 327 27.27 -3.38 10.43
C HIS A 327 25.73 -3.31 10.39
N ILE A 328 25.09 -4.36 9.90
CA ILE A 328 23.64 -4.48 9.80
C ILE A 328 23.08 -4.93 11.17
N PRO A 329 22.18 -4.16 11.82
CA PRO A 329 21.65 -4.50 13.13
C PRO A 329 20.94 -5.87 13.16
N HIS A 330 20.97 -6.52 14.32
CA HIS A 330 20.15 -7.70 14.56
C HIS A 330 18.73 -7.28 14.97
N ASN A 331 17.69 -7.80 14.30
CA ASN A 331 16.28 -7.44 14.49
C ASN A 331 15.95 -5.99 14.09
N MET A 332 15.91 -5.70 12.79
CA MET A 332 15.43 -4.41 12.26
C MET A 332 13.92 -4.39 12.09
N ASP A 333 13.30 -3.28 12.46
CA ASP A 333 11.88 -3.01 12.18
C ASP A 333 11.71 -2.38 10.80
N VAL A 334 12.61 -1.45 10.43
CA VAL A 334 12.45 -0.59 9.26
C VAL A 334 13.78 -0.37 8.55
N VAL A 335 13.77 -0.42 7.22
CA VAL A 335 14.90 -0.02 6.37
C VAL A 335 14.44 1.17 5.52
N VAL A 336 15.13 2.30 5.62
CA VAL A 336 14.91 3.47 4.76
C VAL A 336 16.08 3.57 3.80
N SER A 337 15.83 3.45 2.50
CA SER A 337 16.90 3.36 1.51
C SER A 337 16.66 4.18 0.27
N THR A 338 17.75 4.64 -0.32
CA THR A 338 17.81 5.23 -1.68
C THR A 338 18.54 4.31 -2.66
N LEU A 339 19.08 3.19 -2.16
CA LEU A 339 19.85 2.24 -2.94
C LEU A 339 18.95 1.33 -3.79
N GLU A 340 19.48 0.91 -4.94
CA GLU A 340 18.81 0.02 -5.89
C GLU A 340 18.58 -1.40 -5.34
N ASP A 341 17.74 -2.18 -6.03
CA ASP A 341 17.42 -3.58 -5.68
C ASP A 341 18.65 -4.48 -5.48
N GLU A 342 19.76 -4.20 -6.18
CA GLU A 342 21.02 -4.94 -6.02
C GLU A 342 21.53 -4.92 -4.57
N PHE A 343 21.46 -3.78 -3.89
CA PHE A 343 21.90 -3.67 -2.49
C PHE A 343 21.09 -4.61 -1.59
N PHE A 344 19.77 -4.61 -1.77
CA PHE A 344 18.88 -5.47 -1.01
C PHE A 344 19.07 -6.94 -1.32
N PHE A 345 19.29 -7.25 -2.59
CA PHE A 345 19.56 -8.60 -3.04
C PHE A 345 20.87 -9.14 -2.45
N GLN A 346 21.96 -8.36 -2.44
CA GLN A 346 23.24 -8.79 -1.82
C GLN A 346 23.12 -9.07 -0.31
N LEU A 347 22.15 -8.42 0.35
CA LEU A 347 21.92 -8.53 1.79
C LEU A 347 20.70 -9.40 2.12
N SER A 348 20.12 -10.09 1.13
CA SER A 348 18.86 -10.81 1.31
C SER A 348 18.98 -11.91 2.36
N GLY A 349 20.13 -12.55 2.51
CA GLY A 349 20.37 -13.52 3.59
C GLY A 349 20.16 -12.94 4.99
N ARG A 350 20.59 -11.69 5.22
CA ARG A 350 20.38 -11.00 6.50
C ARG A 350 18.94 -10.50 6.67
N PHE A 351 18.36 -9.92 5.62
CA PHE A 351 16.95 -9.50 5.66
C PHE A 351 16.00 -10.67 5.90
N SER A 352 16.24 -11.82 5.27
CA SER A 352 15.45 -13.03 5.48
C SER A 352 15.55 -13.56 6.91
N GLN A 353 16.74 -13.53 7.55
CA GLN A 353 16.90 -13.94 8.96
C GLN A 353 16.14 -13.04 9.93
N ASN A 354 16.06 -11.73 9.65
CA ASN A 354 15.28 -10.80 10.47
C ASN A 354 13.77 -11.03 10.31
N ASN A 355 13.30 -11.34 9.09
CA ASN A 355 11.89 -11.62 8.83
C ASN A 355 11.32 -12.83 9.60
N VAL A 356 12.16 -13.76 10.06
CA VAL A 356 11.74 -14.89 10.91
C VAL A 356 11.21 -14.44 12.29
N ARG A 357 11.54 -13.21 12.74
CA ARG A 357 11.08 -12.63 14.02
C ARG A 357 10.01 -11.55 13.88
N GLY A 358 9.64 -11.18 12.66
CA GLY A 358 8.66 -10.13 12.34
C GLY A 358 8.99 -9.43 11.03
N ARG A 359 7.98 -8.86 10.35
CA ARG A 359 8.12 -8.21 9.04
C ARG A 359 8.95 -6.92 9.13
N THR A 360 10.16 -6.90 8.56
CA THR A 360 10.93 -5.66 8.36
C THR A 360 10.31 -4.86 7.21
N SER A 361 9.94 -3.60 7.45
CA SER A 361 9.41 -2.70 6.42
C SER A 361 10.53 -2.03 5.64
N VAL A 362 10.58 -2.22 4.31
CA VAL A 362 11.62 -1.63 3.46
C VAL A 362 11.05 -0.46 2.67
N VAL A 363 11.35 0.77 3.06
CA VAL A 363 10.90 2.00 2.42
C VAL A 363 11.99 2.52 1.47
N ARG A 364 11.68 2.56 0.17
CA ARG A 364 12.57 3.10 -0.85
C ARG A 364 12.11 4.48 -1.27
N ILE A 365 13.01 5.47 -1.19
CA ILE A 365 12.69 6.86 -1.52
C ILE A 365 13.44 7.25 -2.80
N PRO A 366 12.72 7.63 -3.88
CA PRO A 366 13.34 8.14 -5.10
C PRO A 366 14.14 9.44 -4.88
N GLU A 367 15.20 9.66 -5.66
CA GLU A 367 16.08 10.84 -5.51
C GLU A 367 15.30 12.15 -5.59
N GLU A 368 14.32 12.22 -6.49
CA GLU A 368 13.48 13.37 -6.76
C GLU A 368 12.52 13.72 -5.61
N ASP A 369 12.27 12.77 -4.71
CA ASP A 369 11.36 12.93 -3.57
C ASP A 369 12.10 13.27 -2.27
N LEU A 370 13.41 12.97 -2.19
CA LEU A 370 14.25 13.20 -1.00
C LEU A 370 14.18 14.61 -0.40
N PRO A 371 14.14 15.71 -1.20
CA PRO A 371 14.00 17.05 -0.62
C PRO A 371 12.67 17.29 0.13
N TYR A 372 11.70 16.39 0.00
CA TYR A 372 10.31 16.56 0.45
C TYR A 372 9.89 15.54 1.51
N CYS A 373 10.85 14.91 2.19
CA CYS A 373 10.62 13.83 3.17
C CYS A 373 10.47 14.30 4.62
N ASP A 374 10.40 15.61 4.89
CA ASP A 374 10.30 16.14 6.26
C ASP A 374 9.09 15.58 7.03
N TRP A 375 7.95 15.40 6.36
CA TRP A 375 6.74 14.83 6.95
C TRP A 375 6.90 13.40 7.47
N MET A 376 7.84 12.61 6.93
CA MET A 376 8.03 11.21 7.30
C MET A 376 8.47 11.05 8.76
N SER A 377 9.07 12.09 9.36
CA SER A 377 9.48 12.07 10.76
C SER A 377 8.30 12.11 11.74
N ALA A 378 7.09 12.43 11.27
CA ALA A 378 5.88 12.42 12.08
C ALA A 378 5.17 11.05 12.10
N VAL A 379 5.69 10.06 11.38
CA VAL A 379 5.15 8.70 11.33
C VAL A 379 5.66 7.90 12.53
N ASP A 380 4.75 7.31 13.31
CA ASP A 380 5.11 6.45 14.43
C ASP A 380 5.62 5.06 13.96
N LEU A 381 6.25 4.30 14.86
CA LEU A 381 6.87 3.01 14.51
C LEU A 381 5.89 2.01 13.86
N GLU A 382 4.64 1.95 14.35
CA GLU A 382 3.63 1.06 13.77
C GLU A 382 3.23 1.52 12.37
N GLY A 383 3.12 2.84 12.14
CA GLY A 383 2.97 3.41 10.82
C GLY A 383 4.12 3.03 9.87
N TRP A 384 5.37 3.09 10.32
CA TRP A 384 6.53 2.66 9.52
C TRP A 384 6.51 1.17 9.17
N LYS A 385 6.17 0.32 10.14
CA LYS A 385 6.05 -1.13 9.93
C LYS A 385 4.94 -1.48 8.94
N ASN A 386 3.88 -0.67 8.92
CA ASN A 386 2.76 -0.80 8.01
C ASN A 386 2.87 0.08 6.75
N TRP A 387 4.05 0.61 6.42
CA TRP A 387 4.24 1.58 5.33
C TRP A 387 3.59 1.11 4.01
N HIS A 388 3.77 -0.16 3.65
CA HIS A 388 3.30 -0.72 2.37
C HIS A 388 1.92 -1.39 2.43
N VAL A 389 1.27 -1.38 3.59
CA VAL A 389 -0.05 -2.01 3.76
C VAL A 389 -1.16 -1.19 3.05
N PRO A 390 -1.32 0.12 3.31
CA PRO A 390 -2.36 0.90 2.64
C PRO A 390 -2.05 1.09 1.15
N GLN A 391 -3.00 0.69 0.31
CA GLN A 391 -3.00 0.87 -1.14
C GLN A 391 -3.98 1.98 -1.51
N ILE A 392 -3.46 3.09 -2.04
CA ILE A 392 -4.29 4.21 -2.53
C ILE A 392 -4.46 4.06 -4.05
N GLU A 393 -5.70 4.00 -4.51
CA GLU A 393 -6.05 3.98 -5.94
C GLU A 393 -6.67 5.33 -6.35
N LEU A 394 -6.18 5.92 -7.43
CA LEU A 394 -6.72 7.17 -7.98
C LEU A 394 -7.90 6.85 -8.89
N SER A 395 -9.04 7.54 -8.69
CA SER A 395 -10.22 7.42 -9.54
C SER A 395 -10.62 8.79 -10.10
N VAL A 396 -10.29 9.02 -11.37
CA VAL A 396 -10.63 10.24 -12.11
C VAL A 396 -11.95 10.05 -12.84
N ILE A 397 -12.84 11.04 -12.75
CA ILE A 397 -14.15 11.06 -13.41
C ILE A 397 -14.19 12.23 -14.39
N THR A 398 -14.54 11.96 -15.65
CA THR A 398 -14.57 12.98 -16.71
C THR A 398 -15.68 12.75 -17.73
N ASP A 399 -16.04 13.82 -18.43
CA ASP A 399 -17.03 13.85 -19.50
C ASP A 399 -16.46 14.61 -20.73
N HIS A 400 -16.81 15.87 -20.95
CA HIS A 400 -16.46 16.64 -22.16
C HIS A 400 -15.64 17.90 -21.84
N ARG A 401 -14.57 17.77 -21.03
CA ARG A 401 -13.72 18.90 -20.62
C ARG A 401 -12.22 18.60 -20.75
N PRO A 402 -11.68 18.49 -21.98
CA PRO A 402 -10.29 18.09 -22.19
C PRO A 402 -9.26 19.01 -21.50
N TYR A 403 -9.46 20.33 -21.51
CA TYR A 403 -8.52 21.26 -20.83
C TYR A 403 -8.50 21.09 -19.31
N SER A 404 -9.67 20.81 -18.72
CA SER A 404 -9.79 20.61 -17.29
C SER A 404 -9.16 19.28 -16.88
N LEU A 405 -9.50 18.22 -17.62
CA LEU A 405 -8.90 16.90 -17.44
C LEU A 405 -7.37 16.94 -17.60
N GLN A 406 -6.85 17.65 -18.61
CA GLN A 406 -5.41 17.80 -18.81
C GLN A 406 -4.74 18.43 -17.61
N ARG A 407 -5.35 19.47 -17.01
CA ARG A 407 -4.83 20.11 -15.79
C ARG A 407 -4.77 19.13 -14.62
N LEU A 408 -5.84 18.36 -14.40
CA LEU A 408 -5.87 17.34 -13.36
C LEU A 408 -4.78 16.27 -13.60
N LEU A 409 -4.75 15.66 -14.78
CA LEU A 409 -3.77 14.62 -15.13
C LEU A 409 -2.33 15.13 -15.04
N SER A 410 -2.07 16.38 -15.45
CA SER A 410 -0.76 17.01 -15.28
C SER A 410 -0.42 17.21 -13.80
N SER A 411 -1.37 17.61 -12.95
CA SER A 411 -1.11 17.78 -11.51
C SER A 411 -0.83 16.44 -10.82
N LEU A 412 -1.50 15.36 -11.23
CA LEU A 412 -1.24 14.00 -10.73
C LEU A 412 0.13 13.50 -11.18
N ALA A 413 0.48 13.66 -12.46
CA ALA A 413 1.78 13.22 -12.98
C ALA A 413 2.97 13.90 -12.29
N ASN A 414 2.81 15.15 -11.86
CA ASN A 414 3.84 15.94 -11.19
C ASN A 414 3.85 15.81 -9.65
N ALA A 415 2.99 14.97 -9.08
CA ALA A 415 2.94 14.75 -7.64
C ALA A 415 4.05 13.80 -7.14
N ARG A 416 4.28 13.82 -5.82
CA ARG A 416 5.30 13.03 -5.13
C ARG A 416 4.66 11.82 -4.46
N TYR A 417 5.09 10.62 -4.82
CA TYR A 417 4.53 9.35 -4.33
C TYR A 417 5.46 8.58 -3.40
N PHE A 418 6.68 9.09 -3.16
CA PHE A 418 7.64 8.57 -2.17
C PHE A 418 7.96 7.08 -2.35
N GLY A 419 8.02 6.64 -3.61
CA GLY A 419 8.33 5.27 -4.00
C GLY A 419 7.13 4.32 -4.07
N ASP A 420 5.95 4.73 -3.62
CA ASP A 420 4.75 3.93 -3.73
C ASP A 420 4.28 3.84 -5.20
N GLN A 421 3.79 2.66 -5.59
CA GLN A 421 3.09 2.48 -6.86
C GLN A 421 1.61 2.80 -6.66
N VAL A 422 1.07 3.68 -7.49
CA VAL A 422 -0.29 4.22 -7.38
C VAL A 422 -1.04 3.97 -8.67
N ASP A 423 -2.06 3.11 -8.61
CA ASP A 423 -2.89 2.78 -9.76
C ASP A 423 -3.85 3.93 -10.10
N LEU A 424 -4.04 4.17 -11.40
CA LEU A 424 -4.90 5.20 -11.95
C LEU A 424 -6.09 4.60 -12.72
N ARG A 425 -7.30 4.93 -12.29
CA ARG A 425 -8.53 4.65 -13.01
C ARG A 425 -9.09 5.93 -13.63
N ILE A 426 -9.39 5.90 -14.92
CA ILE A 426 -10.07 6.99 -15.63
C ILE A 426 -11.45 6.53 -16.06
N ASN A 427 -12.49 7.06 -15.41
CA ASN A 427 -13.90 6.84 -15.71
C ASN A 427 -14.39 7.92 -16.67
N ILE A 428 -14.80 7.50 -17.86
CA ILE A 428 -15.16 8.35 -18.99
C ILE A 428 -16.66 8.15 -19.25
N GLU A 429 -17.44 9.22 -19.16
CA GLU A 429 -18.87 9.17 -19.50
C GLU A 429 -19.09 8.94 -21.00
N GLN A 430 -20.22 8.33 -21.35
CA GLN A 430 -20.63 8.04 -22.73
C GLN A 430 -20.63 9.30 -23.61
N THR A 431 -20.87 10.48 -23.02
CA THR A 431 -20.95 11.77 -23.70
C THR A 431 -19.60 12.46 -23.89
N ALA A 432 -18.49 11.81 -23.54
CA ALA A 432 -17.17 12.37 -23.69
C ALA A 432 -16.86 12.77 -25.14
N ASP A 433 -16.30 13.97 -25.31
CA ASP A 433 -15.95 14.48 -26.63
C ASP A 433 -14.66 13.85 -27.19
N THR A 434 -14.43 14.04 -28.50
CA THR A 434 -13.24 13.48 -29.17
C THR A 434 -11.93 14.00 -28.58
N GLY A 435 -11.91 15.23 -28.05
CA GLY A 435 -10.73 15.82 -27.43
C GLY A 435 -10.38 15.15 -26.11
N THR A 436 -11.38 14.87 -25.26
CA THR A 436 -11.23 14.10 -24.02
C THR A 436 -10.71 12.70 -24.33
N LEU A 437 -11.32 12.00 -25.30
CA LEU A 437 -10.91 10.64 -25.66
C LEU A 437 -9.48 10.57 -26.21
N GLN A 438 -9.07 11.55 -27.02
CA GLN A 438 -7.69 11.66 -27.50
C GLN A 438 -6.72 11.89 -26.35
N LEU A 439 -7.02 12.85 -25.47
CA LEU A 439 -6.21 13.14 -24.29
C LEU A 439 -6.01 11.90 -23.41
N VAL A 440 -7.07 11.14 -23.15
CA VAL A 440 -6.99 9.91 -22.35
C VAL A 440 -6.11 8.85 -23.02
N ASN A 441 -6.24 8.64 -24.34
CA ASN A 441 -5.44 7.66 -25.07
C ASN A 441 -3.94 8.03 -25.12
N ASP A 442 -3.64 9.32 -25.19
CA ASP A 442 -2.29 9.84 -25.28
C ASP A 442 -1.60 9.96 -23.91
N HIS A 443 -2.38 9.94 -22.82
CA HIS A 443 -1.85 10.02 -21.46
C HIS A 443 -0.87 8.87 -21.15
N ARG A 444 0.16 9.19 -20.38
CA ARG A 444 1.17 8.25 -19.89
C ARG A 444 1.24 8.39 -18.37
N TRP A 445 1.20 7.25 -17.70
CA TRP A 445 1.23 7.15 -16.26
C TRP A 445 2.48 6.37 -15.86
N GLU A 446 3.38 7.02 -15.13
CA GLU A 446 4.69 6.45 -14.76
C GLU A 446 4.70 5.90 -13.32
N HIS A 447 3.62 6.13 -12.57
CA HIS A 447 3.55 5.83 -11.14
C HIS A 447 2.79 4.54 -10.81
N GLY A 448 2.27 3.81 -11.79
CA GLY A 448 1.50 2.57 -11.56
C GLY A 448 0.78 2.07 -12.81
N SER A 449 -0.23 1.23 -12.64
CA SER A 449 -1.06 0.75 -13.76
C SER A 449 -2.19 1.72 -14.09
N VAL A 450 -2.73 1.64 -15.32
CA VAL A 450 -3.87 2.45 -15.75
C VAL A 450 -5.05 1.58 -16.19
N PHE A 451 -6.24 1.87 -15.67
CA PHE A 451 -7.50 1.28 -16.08
C PHE A 451 -8.43 2.32 -16.68
N TYR A 452 -8.85 2.10 -17.93
CA TYR A 452 -9.81 2.96 -18.63
C TYR A 452 -11.21 2.35 -18.59
N HIS A 453 -12.18 3.13 -18.09
CA HIS A 453 -13.58 2.73 -18.04
C HIS A 453 -14.44 3.72 -18.84
N HIS A 454 -14.71 3.41 -20.10
CA HIS A 454 -15.61 4.20 -20.94
C HIS A 454 -17.02 3.62 -20.94
N ARG A 455 -18.00 4.42 -20.53
CA ARG A 455 -19.40 4.00 -20.46
C ARG A 455 -20.01 3.87 -21.84
N VAL A 456 -20.81 2.82 -22.02
CA VAL A 456 -21.62 2.61 -23.24
C VAL A 456 -22.97 3.32 -23.16
N ALA A 457 -23.46 3.59 -21.95
CA ALA A 457 -24.72 4.28 -21.69
C ALA A 457 -24.51 5.43 -20.70
N HIS A 458 -25.12 6.57 -20.99
CA HIS A 458 -25.06 7.75 -20.12
C HIS A 458 -25.70 7.47 -18.75
N ALA A 459 -24.92 7.58 -17.69
CA ALA A 459 -25.33 7.23 -16.33
C ALA A 459 -25.61 8.47 -15.46
N GLY A 460 -25.02 9.61 -15.81
CA GLY A 460 -25.18 10.87 -15.07
C GLY A 460 -24.38 10.89 -13.76
N LEU A 461 -24.34 12.06 -13.12
CA LEU A 461 -23.37 12.36 -12.05
C LEU A 461 -23.40 11.39 -10.86
N MET A 462 -24.58 10.96 -10.41
CA MET A 462 -24.70 10.07 -9.25
C MET A 462 -24.00 8.73 -9.51
N ALA A 463 -24.35 8.05 -10.60
CA ALA A 463 -23.73 6.77 -10.97
C ALA A 463 -22.26 6.97 -11.39
N ALA A 464 -21.93 8.09 -12.05
CA ALA A 464 -20.56 8.42 -12.43
C ALA A 464 -19.62 8.45 -11.21
N VAL A 465 -20.06 9.00 -10.07
CA VAL A 465 -19.25 9.03 -8.83
C VAL A 465 -19.30 7.72 -8.07
N VAL A 466 -20.51 7.20 -7.80
CA VAL A 466 -20.70 6.00 -6.95
C VAL A 466 -20.00 4.78 -7.55
N GLU A 467 -20.07 4.60 -8.87
CA GLU A 467 -19.47 3.46 -9.58
C GLU A 467 -18.06 3.77 -10.11
N SER A 468 -17.49 4.93 -9.77
CA SER A 468 -16.14 5.31 -10.21
C SER A 468 -15.07 4.38 -9.64
N TRP A 469 -15.31 3.84 -8.46
CA TRP A 469 -14.41 2.99 -7.71
C TRP A 469 -15.17 2.08 -6.75
N TYR A 470 -14.66 0.86 -6.56
CA TYR A 470 -15.12 -0.08 -5.55
C TYR A 470 -13.90 -0.80 -4.96
N PRO A 471 -13.81 -0.95 -3.62
CA PRO A 471 -12.63 -1.51 -2.98
C PRO A 471 -12.47 -3.00 -3.25
N LYS A 472 -11.21 -3.44 -3.40
CA LYS A 472 -10.85 -4.87 -3.48
C LYS A 472 -10.75 -5.50 -2.09
N GLY A 473 -10.28 -4.74 -1.10
CA GLY A 473 -10.09 -5.19 0.28
C GLY A 473 -10.25 -4.06 1.30
N ASN A 474 -9.91 -4.34 2.56
CA ASN A 474 -9.95 -3.34 3.64
C ASN A 474 -8.73 -2.42 3.68
N ASP A 475 -7.71 -2.73 2.90
CA ASP A 475 -6.49 -1.93 2.77
C ASP A 475 -6.41 -1.17 1.45
N THR A 476 -7.48 -1.22 0.63
CA THR A 476 -7.58 -0.48 -0.63
C THR A 476 -8.47 0.75 -0.48
N TYR A 477 -7.92 1.94 -0.70
CA TYR A 477 -8.58 3.23 -0.51
C TYR A 477 -8.77 3.96 -1.84
N GLY A 478 -9.96 4.50 -2.07
CA GLY A 478 -10.29 5.19 -3.31
C GLY A 478 -10.12 6.70 -3.16
N LEU A 479 -9.22 7.30 -3.94
CA LEU A 479 -9.07 8.75 -4.03
C LEU A 479 -9.86 9.28 -5.23
N LEU A 480 -11.03 9.85 -4.95
CA LEU A 480 -11.99 10.25 -5.98
C LEU A 480 -11.76 11.70 -6.41
N LEU A 481 -11.59 11.91 -7.72
CA LEU A 481 -11.26 13.20 -8.33
C LEU A 481 -12.16 13.44 -9.57
N GLU A 482 -12.83 14.59 -9.61
CA GLU A 482 -13.54 15.05 -10.81
C GLU A 482 -12.60 15.89 -11.69
N ASP A 483 -12.88 15.96 -13.00
CA ASP A 483 -12.03 16.67 -13.96
C ASP A 483 -11.81 18.16 -13.69
N ASP A 484 -12.60 18.79 -12.82
CA ASP A 484 -12.47 20.19 -12.40
C ASP A 484 -11.62 20.40 -11.14
N VAL A 485 -11.03 19.33 -10.60
CA VAL A 485 -10.08 19.37 -9.48
C VAL A 485 -8.65 19.54 -10.01
N GLU A 486 -7.79 20.15 -9.19
CA GLU A 486 -6.34 20.14 -9.34
C GLU A 486 -5.74 19.82 -7.97
N VAL A 487 -4.70 18.98 -7.92
CA VAL A 487 -4.09 18.55 -6.65
C VAL A 487 -2.74 19.21 -6.42
N SER A 488 -2.39 19.42 -5.15
CA SER A 488 -1.04 19.78 -4.74
C SER A 488 -0.07 18.64 -5.06
N PRO A 489 1.19 18.91 -5.45
CA PRO A 489 2.20 17.86 -5.58
C PRO A 489 2.46 17.07 -4.27
N LEU A 490 2.00 17.56 -3.12
CA LEU A 490 2.14 16.93 -1.80
C LEU A 490 0.84 16.27 -1.30
N PHE A 491 -0.20 16.15 -2.14
CA PHE A 491 -1.48 15.58 -1.72
C PHE A 491 -1.35 14.15 -1.19
N TYR A 492 -0.46 13.35 -1.81
CA TYR A 492 -0.25 11.95 -1.45
C TYR A 492 0.40 11.83 -0.07
N ALA A 493 1.39 12.65 0.25
CA ALA A 493 2.02 12.69 1.58
C ALA A 493 0.99 12.97 2.68
N TRP A 494 0.08 13.93 2.48
CA TRP A 494 -1.00 14.20 3.44
C TRP A 494 -1.93 12.99 3.63
N ALA A 495 -2.34 12.35 2.53
CA ALA A 495 -3.21 11.17 2.58
C ALA A 495 -2.50 9.98 3.27
N LYS A 496 -1.24 9.71 2.90
CA LYS A 496 -0.43 8.63 3.46
C LYS A 496 -0.15 8.84 4.94
N LEU A 497 0.31 10.03 5.34
CA LEU A 497 0.55 10.38 6.74
C LEU A 497 -0.73 10.18 7.59
N SER A 498 -1.87 10.59 7.07
CA SER A 498 -3.16 10.45 7.75
C SER A 498 -3.60 8.99 7.90
N LEU A 499 -3.42 8.15 6.87
CA LEU A 499 -3.69 6.70 6.96
C LEU A 499 -2.75 6.02 7.96
N LEU A 500 -1.46 6.29 7.87
CA LEU A 500 -0.45 5.71 8.75
C LEU A 500 -0.66 6.13 10.20
N ARG A 501 -1.27 7.29 10.45
CA ARG A 501 -1.64 7.72 11.81
C ARG A 501 -2.94 7.11 12.31
N TYR A 502 -4.03 7.26 11.55
CA TYR A 502 -5.39 7.01 12.05
C TYR A 502 -5.94 5.63 11.68
N ARG A 503 -5.20 4.82 10.92
CA ARG A 503 -5.61 3.46 10.55
C ARG A 503 -4.55 2.39 10.81
N TYR A 504 -3.29 2.72 10.57
CA TYR A 504 -2.17 1.77 10.69
C TYR A 504 -1.15 2.13 11.79
N GLY A 505 -1.38 3.22 12.52
CA GLY A 505 -0.50 3.69 13.60
C GLY A 505 -0.86 3.07 14.94
N GLN A 506 -0.55 3.73 16.04
CA GLN A 506 -0.91 3.25 17.38
C GLN A 506 -2.43 3.02 17.55
N ALA A 507 -2.83 2.02 18.33
CA ALA A 507 -4.23 1.60 18.47
C ALA A 507 -5.12 2.74 19.00
N GLU A 508 -4.60 3.59 19.88
CA GLU A 508 -5.30 4.72 20.50
C GLU A 508 -5.58 5.87 19.51
N SER A 509 -4.87 5.88 18.37
CA SER A 509 -5.10 6.83 17.27
C SER A 509 -6.08 6.29 16.24
N ARG A 510 -6.45 5.00 16.29
CA ARG A 510 -7.35 4.40 15.30
C ARG A 510 -8.80 4.64 15.66
N SER A 511 -9.63 4.97 14.68
CA SER A 511 -11.08 5.08 14.87
C SER A 511 -11.85 4.42 13.73
N PRO A 512 -12.84 3.57 14.06
CA PRO A 512 -13.74 2.98 13.06
C PRO A 512 -14.78 3.97 12.51
N ASN A 513 -14.81 5.22 13.01
CA ASN A 513 -15.75 6.24 12.55
C ASN A 513 -15.18 7.13 11.44
N LEU A 514 -13.88 6.99 11.13
CA LEU A 514 -13.22 7.77 10.10
C LEU A 514 -13.56 7.18 8.72
N TYR A 515 -14.43 7.86 7.96
CA TYR A 515 -14.86 7.39 6.64
C TYR A 515 -14.00 7.91 5.47
N GLY A 516 -13.10 8.85 5.74
CA GLY A 516 -12.27 9.42 4.69
C GLY A 516 -11.38 10.57 5.13
N ILE A 517 -10.53 11.01 4.21
CA ILE A 517 -9.59 12.13 4.36
C ILE A 517 -9.84 13.11 3.22
N SER A 518 -10.15 14.36 3.56
CA SER A 518 -10.28 15.44 2.59
C SER A 518 -8.90 15.95 2.14
N LEU A 519 -8.74 16.20 0.85
CA LEU A 519 -7.63 17.01 0.34
C LEU A 519 -7.96 18.51 0.36
N TYR A 520 -9.25 18.84 0.31
CA TYR A 520 -9.74 20.21 0.27
C TYR A 520 -9.94 20.77 1.68
N GLN A 521 -9.51 22.02 1.92
CA GLN A 521 -9.76 22.71 3.18
C GLN A 521 -11.09 23.46 3.13
N GLN A 522 -12.05 23.11 3.99
CA GLN A 522 -13.40 23.65 3.89
C GLN A 522 -13.43 25.18 4.03
N LYS A 523 -13.87 25.87 2.97
CA LYS A 523 -14.03 27.34 2.95
C LYS A 523 -15.49 27.79 3.12
N ASN A 524 -16.44 26.88 2.94
CA ASN A 524 -17.87 27.17 3.07
C ASN A 524 -18.61 26.00 3.72
N ILE A 525 -19.58 26.25 4.59
CA ILE A 525 -20.57 25.23 4.98
C ILE A 525 -21.74 25.29 4.01
N GLU A 526 -22.02 24.20 3.31
CA GLU A 526 -23.03 24.17 2.24
C GLU A 526 -24.40 23.60 2.63
N LEU A 527 -24.51 23.09 3.85
CA LEU A 527 -25.69 22.36 4.33
C LEU A 527 -26.69 23.25 5.08
N HIS A 528 -26.40 24.52 5.33
CA HIS A 528 -27.39 25.43 5.92
C HIS A 528 -28.63 25.59 5.01
N PRO A 529 -29.86 25.51 5.55
CA PRO A 529 -31.09 25.58 4.76
C PRO A 529 -31.26 26.82 3.88
N ASP A 530 -30.69 27.93 4.32
CA ASP A 530 -30.75 29.25 3.68
C ASP A 530 -29.64 29.49 2.64
N GLY A 531 -28.58 28.67 2.62
CA GLY A 531 -27.56 28.77 1.59
C GLY A 531 -26.18 28.26 2.00
N ARG A 532 -25.16 28.67 1.23
CA ARG A 532 -23.75 28.45 1.59
C ARG A 532 -23.28 29.58 2.49
N HIS A 533 -22.62 29.24 3.59
CA HIS A 533 -22.03 30.19 4.54
C HIS A 533 -20.52 30.11 4.45
N LEU A 534 -19.83 31.25 4.51
CA LEU A 534 -18.37 31.27 4.61
C LEU A 534 -17.95 30.60 5.92
N PHE A 535 -16.86 29.85 5.86
CA PHE A 535 -16.39 29.05 6.99
C PHE A 535 -14.88 29.15 7.14
N ASN A 536 -14.42 29.29 8.37
CA ASN A 536 -13.01 29.26 8.73
C ASN A 536 -12.84 28.45 10.02
N ALA A 537 -12.32 27.23 9.91
CA ALA A 537 -12.15 26.34 11.06
C ALA A 537 -11.27 26.97 12.15
N ARG A 538 -10.17 27.62 11.77
CA ARG A 538 -9.26 28.30 12.70
C ARG A 538 -9.97 29.37 13.52
N SER A 539 -10.73 30.27 12.89
CA SER A 539 -11.51 31.28 13.61
C SER A 539 -12.60 30.66 14.50
N THR A 540 -13.24 29.59 14.04
CA THR A 540 -14.22 28.84 14.84
C THR A 540 -13.58 28.23 16.10
N PHE A 541 -12.39 27.65 15.96
CA PHE A 541 -11.66 27.04 17.08
C PHE A 541 -11.05 28.07 18.04
N GLU A 542 -10.56 29.20 17.52
CA GLU A 542 -10.13 30.35 18.33
C GLU A 542 -11.29 30.89 19.18
N ALA A 543 -12.46 31.09 18.58
CA ALA A 543 -13.64 31.57 19.27
C ALA A 543 -14.13 30.61 20.36
N ALA A 544 -13.88 29.30 20.19
CA ALA A 544 -14.18 28.27 21.17
C ALA A 544 -13.07 28.05 22.21
N GLY A 545 -11.97 28.80 22.15
CA GLY A 545 -10.89 28.76 23.13
C GLY A 545 -10.00 27.52 23.04
N LEU A 546 -9.90 26.89 21.87
CA LEU A 546 -8.96 25.77 21.66
C LEU A 546 -7.51 26.29 21.67
N VAL A 547 -6.62 25.54 22.32
CA VAL A 547 -5.18 25.88 22.43
C VAL A 547 -4.52 25.92 21.06
N TYR A 548 -4.90 25.00 20.16
CA TYR A 548 -4.31 24.83 18.85
C TYR A 548 -5.35 25.01 17.74
N PRO A 549 -5.71 26.25 17.36
CA PRO A 549 -6.76 26.48 16.38
C PRO A 549 -6.36 26.16 14.94
N ASN A 550 -5.07 25.97 14.65
CA ASN A 550 -4.57 25.46 13.37
C ASN A 550 -4.58 23.92 13.27
N THR A 551 -5.10 23.22 14.28
CA THR A 551 -5.18 21.75 14.27
C THR A 551 -6.10 21.26 13.14
N PRO A 552 -5.77 20.13 12.47
CA PRO A 552 -6.71 19.39 11.65
C PRO A 552 -7.96 19.03 12.45
N TYR A 553 -9.07 18.77 11.78
CA TYR A 553 -10.35 18.53 12.44
C TYR A 553 -11.19 17.47 11.74
N LEU A 554 -12.18 16.97 12.46
CA LEU A 554 -13.13 15.96 12.01
C LEU A 554 -14.44 16.65 11.63
N SER A 555 -15.08 16.25 10.53
CA SER A 555 -16.38 16.77 10.14
C SER A 555 -17.29 15.69 9.58
N GLN A 556 -18.59 15.77 9.89
CA GLN A 556 -19.60 14.92 9.26
C GLN A 556 -19.86 15.28 7.78
N ILE A 557 -19.35 16.40 7.27
CA ILE A 557 -19.59 16.83 5.89
C ILE A 557 -18.64 16.07 4.95
N PRO A 558 -19.13 15.31 3.95
CA PRO A 558 -18.24 14.70 2.97
C PRO A 558 -17.62 15.77 2.07
N CYS A 559 -16.34 15.61 1.73
CA CYS A 559 -15.72 16.43 0.69
C CYS A 559 -16.22 15.99 -0.70
N SER A 560 -16.13 16.86 -1.71
CA SER A 560 -16.44 16.52 -3.12
C SER A 560 -15.43 17.10 -4.09
N TRP A 561 -14.32 17.64 -3.58
CA TRP A 561 -13.30 18.36 -4.36
C TRP A 561 -11.93 17.72 -4.18
N GLY A 562 -11.91 16.39 -4.14
CA GLY A 562 -10.73 15.58 -3.84
C GLY A 562 -10.76 15.03 -2.42
N ALA A 563 -11.01 13.72 -2.31
CA ALA A 563 -11.03 13.03 -1.04
C ALA A 563 -10.67 11.54 -1.21
N LEU A 564 -10.01 11.00 -0.18
CA LEU A 564 -9.80 9.58 -0.01
C LEU A 564 -10.98 9.00 0.78
N TYR A 565 -11.64 7.97 0.25
CA TYR A 565 -12.73 7.25 0.93
C TYR A 565 -12.28 5.87 1.40
N PHE A 566 -12.79 5.48 2.56
CA PHE A 566 -12.40 4.24 3.22
C PHE A 566 -13.26 3.08 2.73
N PRO A 567 -12.66 1.89 2.53
CA PRO A 567 -13.29 0.78 1.82
C PRO A 567 -14.59 0.29 2.48
N GLU A 568 -14.57 0.07 3.79
CA GLU A 568 -15.71 -0.44 4.57
C GLU A 568 -16.91 0.52 4.52
N HIS A 569 -16.65 1.82 4.62
CA HIS A 569 -17.68 2.85 4.56
C HIS A 569 -18.22 3.05 3.15
N TRP A 570 -17.39 2.90 2.12
CA TRP A 570 -17.83 2.99 0.73
C TRP A 570 -18.71 1.80 0.34
N ARG A 571 -18.37 0.57 0.77
CA ARG A 571 -19.24 -0.61 0.57
C ARG A 571 -20.58 -0.46 1.29
N GLU A 572 -20.56 -0.04 2.55
CA GLU A 572 -21.79 0.26 3.29
C GLU A 572 -22.64 1.31 2.57
N PHE A 573 -22.00 2.34 2.01
CA PHE A 573 -22.73 3.34 1.24
C PHE A 573 -23.39 2.78 -0.02
N HIS A 574 -22.76 1.85 -0.73
CA HIS A 574 -23.37 1.18 -1.88
C HIS A 574 -24.65 0.43 -1.47
N GLU A 575 -24.58 -0.36 -0.40
CA GLU A 575 -25.73 -1.09 0.14
C GLU A 575 -26.84 -0.14 0.62
N TYR A 576 -26.44 0.93 1.34
CA TYR A 576 -27.35 1.96 1.82
C TYR A 576 -28.06 2.64 0.65
N LEU A 577 -27.33 3.03 -0.39
CA LEU A 577 -27.87 3.71 -1.55
C LEU A 577 -28.87 2.84 -2.32
N VAL A 578 -28.55 1.56 -2.55
CA VAL A 578 -29.46 0.60 -3.20
C VAL A 578 -30.76 0.49 -2.41
N THR A 579 -30.67 0.32 -1.10
CA THR A 579 -31.83 0.23 -0.21
C THR A 579 -32.65 1.52 -0.21
N ARG A 580 -31.97 2.66 -0.08
CA ARG A 580 -32.58 3.99 0.01
C ARG A 580 -33.25 4.44 -1.28
N LEU A 581 -32.76 3.99 -2.44
CA LEU A 581 -33.38 4.23 -3.75
C LEU A 581 -34.56 3.28 -4.04
N ASN A 582 -34.71 2.20 -3.27
CA ASN A 582 -35.84 1.30 -3.39
C ASN A 582 -37.05 1.83 -2.59
N ALA A 583 -37.96 2.50 -3.30
CA ALA A 583 -39.16 3.09 -2.70
C ALA A 583 -40.10 2.09 -2.01
N SER A 584 -40.01 0.78 -2.32
CA SER A 584 -40.79 -0.24 -1.62
C SER A 584 -40.22 -0.59 -0.25
N VAL A 585 -38.93 -0.30 -0.02
CA VAL A 585 -38.23 -0.54 1.24
C VAL A 585 -38.25 0.71 2.11
N TRP A 586 -37.97 1.87 1.52
CA TRP A 586 -37.96 3.14 2.24
C TRP A 586 -38.51 4.29 1.39
N PRO A 587 -39.50 5.08 1.87
CA PRO A 587 -40.03 6.21 1.12
C PRO A 587 -38.96 7.23 0.70
N LEU A 588 -38.95 7.63 -0.58
CA LEU A 588 -37.93 8.54 -1.13
C LEU A 588 -38.01 9.96 -0.56
N ASP A 589 -39.19 10.37 -0.09
CA ASP A 589 -39.50 11.67 0.51
C ASP A 589 -39.25 11.72 2.02
N GLU A 590 -39.02 10.57 2.67
CA GLU A 590 -38.67 10.52 4.09
C GLU A 590 -37.40 11.34 4.37
N VAL A 591 -37.49 12.25 5.34
CA VAL A 591 -36.38 13.16 5.66
C VAL A 591 -35.49 12.47 6.66
N VAL A 592 -34.36 11.91 6.23
CA VAL A 592 -33.44 11.23 7.16
C VAL A 592 -32.73 12.23 8.07
N VAL A 593 -32.19 13.31 7.49
CA VAL A 593 -31.45 14.35 8.23
C VAL A 593 -32.30 15.62 8.36
N PRO A 594 -32.77 15.97 9.57
CA PRO A 594 -33.55 17.19 9.76
C PRO A 594 -32.74 18.46 9.51
N GLY A 595 -33.40 19.51 9.01
CA GLY A 595 -32.84 20.87 9.04
C GLY A 595 -31.60 21.11 8.15
N VAL A 596 -31.33 20.26 7.16
CA VAL A 596 -30.22 20.43 6.22
C VAL A 596 -30.69 20.66 4.78
N ARG A 597 -29.90 21.41 4.02
CA ARG A 597 -30.17 21.76 2.62
C ARG A 597 -30.06 20.57 1.67
N SER A 598 -29.25 19.55 2.01
CA SER A 598 -29.02 18.37 1.18
C SER A 598 -30.29 17.58 0.87
N ASN A 599 -31.33 17.72 1.70
CA ASN A 599 -32.66 17.13 1.44
C ASN A 599 -33.24 17.51 0.07
N ARG A 600 -32.84 18.67 -0.49
CA ARG A 600 -33.26 19.15 -1.81
C ARG A 600 -32.39 18.65 -2.97
N TRP A 601 -31.33 17.89 -2.72
CA TRP A 601 -30.37 17.43 -3.74
C TRP A 601 -30.74 16.04 -4.27
N THR A 602 -31.91 15.91 -4.88
CA THR A 602 -32.51 14.63 -5.30
C THR A 602 -31.70 13.82 -6.33
N ARG A 603 -30.67 14.41 -6.95
CA ARG A 603 -29.78 13.76 -7.93
C ARG A 603 -28.32 13.67 -7.48
N SER A 604 -28.03 14.04 -6.24
CA SER A 604 -26.68 14.05 -5.70
C SER A 604 -26.43 12.81 -4.86
N TRP A 605 -25.42 12.03 -5.22
CA TRP A 605 -24.93 10.92 -4.40
C TRP A 605 -24.63 11.39 -2.96
N LYS A 606 -24.10 12.62 -2.84
CA LYS A 606 -23.70 13.23 -1.57
C LYS A 606 -24.87 13.39 -0.60
N LYS A 607 -26.10 13.59 -1.09
CA LYS A 607 -27.30 13.61 -0.22
C LYS A 607 -27.35 12.33 0.59
N TYR A 608 -27.36 11.20 -0.11
CA TYR A 608 -27.52 9.88 0.49
C TYR A 608 -26.33 9.50 1.37
N PHE A 609 -25.12 9.91 0.99
CA PHE A 609 -23.95 9.68 1.83
C PHE A 609 -23.99 10.51 3.13
N ILE A 610 -24.49 11.76 3.08
CA ILE A 610 -24.75 12.56 4.30
C ILE A 610 -25.78 11.88 5.21
N GLU A 611 -26.81 11.24 4.65
CA GLU A 611 -27.79 10.48 5.43
C GLU A 611 -27.13 9.35 6.22
N LEU A 612 -26.31 8.52 5.55
CA LEU A 612 -25.55 7.45 6.19
C LEU A 612 -24.60 7.99 7.28
N VAL A 613 -23.81 9.01 6.94
CA VAL A 613 -22.85 9.64 7.86
C VAL A 613 -23.53 10.22 9.09
N TYR A 614 -24.71 10.81 8.93
CA TYR A 614 -25.51 11.34 10.03
C TYR A 614 -25.99 10.23 10.96
N LEU A 615 -26.57 9.16 10.40
CA LEU A 615 -27.12 8.04 11.17
C LEU A 615 -26.05 7.30 11.96
N ARG A 616 -24.86 7.14 11.37
CA ARG A 616 -23.73 6.43 12.01
C ARG A 616 -22.87 7.31 12.90
N GLY A 617 -22.95 8.63 12.79
CA GLY A 617 -22.02 9.54 13.47
C GLY A 617 -20.62 9.52 12.87
N TYR A 618 -20.47 9.13 11.59
CA TYR A 618 -19.16 9.06 10.93
C TYR A 618 -18.57 10.46 10.69
N VAL A 619 -17.25 10.51 10.57
CA VAL A 619 -16.49 11.75 10.37
C VAL A 619 -15.38 11.59 9.33
N MET A 620 -15.05 12.68 8.63
CA MET A 620 -13.94 12.79 7.69
C MET A 620 -12.90 13.75 8.26
N LEU A 621 -11.62 13.43 8.07
CA LEU A 621 -10.51 14.30 8.45
C LEU A 621 -10.34 15.45 7.43
N TYR A 622 -10.15 16.67 7.92
CA TYR A 622 -9.91 17.86 7.12
C TYR A 622 -8.60 18.57 7.51
N PRO A 623 -7.83 19.05 6.52
CA PRO A 623 -6.68 19.92 6.78
C PRO A 623 -7.12 21.30 7.26
N ASN A 624 -6.22 22.02 7.96
CA ASN A 624 -6.49 23.35 8.53
C ASN A 624 -5.26 24.27 8.50
N TYR A 625 -4.62 24.34 7.34
CA TYR A 625 -3.43 25.15 7.12
C TYR A 625 -3.77 26.64 7.02
N ALA A 626 -2.73 27.48 7.17
CA ALA A 626 -2.87 28.93 7.08
C ALA A 626 -3.36 29.36 5.70
N ASP A 627 -4.11 30.47 5.64
CA ASP A 627 -4.60 31.08 4.39
C ASP A 627 -5.39 30.14 3.46
N TYR A 628 -6.01 29.10 4.04
CA TYR A 628 -6.67 28.02 3.30
C TYR A 628 -5.76 27.25 2.33
N MET A 629 -4.45 27.19 2.61
CA MET A 629 -3.54 26.31 1.89
C MET A 629 -4.11 24.89 1.88
N SER A 630 -4.18 24.27 0.71
CA SER A 630 -4.91 23.03 0.52
C SER A 630 -4.16 22.04 -0.36
N LEU A 631 -4.56 20.77 -0.28
CA LEU A 631 -3.99 19.69 -1.07
C LEU A 631 -4.78 19.44 -2.35
N SER A 632 -5.90 20.13 -2.53
CA SER A 632 -6.69 20.16 -3.75
C SER A 632 -7.42 21.51 -3.88
N THR A 633 -7.77 21.87 -5.10
CA THR A 633 -8.62 23.02 -5.39
C THR A 633 -9.64 22.65 -6.46
N ASN A 634 -10.84 23.24 -6.38
CA ASN A 634 -11.86 23.10 -7.41
C ASN A 634 -11.90 24.37 -8.27
N HIS A 635 -11.90 24.19 -9.60
CA HIS A 635 -11.89 25.29 -10.57
C HIS A 635 -13.27 25.79 -11.00
N LEU A 636 -14.33 25.16 -10.47
CA LEU A 636 -15.73 25.46 -10.74
C LEU A 636 -16.01 25.54 -12.24
N GLU A 637 -15.66 24.49 -12.98
CA GLU A 637 -15.82 24.46 -14.44
C GLU A 637 -17.30 24.40 -14.85
N VAL A 638 -17.63 24.94 -16.03
CA VAL A 638 -19.02 24.94 -16.56
C VAL A 638 -19.49 23.51 -16.79
N GLY A 639 -20.65 23.13 -16.24
CA GLY A 639 -21.25 21.79 -16.38
C GLY A 639 -22.47 21.61 -15.48
N SER A 640 -22.72 20.40 -14.97
CA SER A 640 -23.98 20.04 -14.26
C SER A 640 -24.39 20.99 -13.12
N HIS A 641 -23.41 21.63 -12.45
CA HIS A 641 -23.65 22.54 -11.33
C HIS A 641 -23.48 24.03 -11.66
N VAL A 642 -22.96 24.38 -12.84
CA VAL A 642 -22.61 25.75 -13.23
C VAL A 642 -23.12 26.01 -14.65
N ARG A 643 -24.19 26.79 -14.77
CA ARG A 643 -24.72 27.26 -16.06
C ARG A 643 -23.92 28.46 -16.58
N ASP A 644 -23.99 28.73 -17.88
CA ASP A 644 -23.43 29.94 -18.49
C ASP A 644 -23.93 31.19 -17.77
N ILE A 645 -22.98 31.91 -17.16
CA ILE A 645 -23.20 33.15 -16.42
C ILE A 645 -22.17 34.18 -16.90
N PRO A 646 -22.45 35.49 -16.75
CA PRO A 646 -21.47 36.53 -17.11
C PRO A 646 -20.11 36.28 -16.44
N ILE A 647 -19.02 36.53 -17.17
CA ILE A 647 -17.65 36.19 -16.77
C ILE A 647 -17.29 36.74 -15.37
N GLU A 648 -17.73 37.95 -15.04
CA GLU A 648 -17.50 38.54 -13.71
C GLU A 648 -18.20 37.76 -12.59
N THR A 649 -19.42 37.28 -12.85
CA THR A 649 -20.19 36.47 -11.90
C THR A 649 -19.58 35.08 -11.76
N TYR A 650 -19.10 34.51 -12.85
CA TYR A 650 -18.33 33.26 -12.86
C TYR A 650 -17.07 33.38 -12.00
N LEU A 651 -16.23 34.39 -12.27
CA LEU A 651 -14.99 34.63 -11.53
C LEU A 651 -15.26 34.87 -10.03
N ARG A 652 -16.34 35.59 -9.69
CA ARG A 652 -16.74 35.79 -8.28
C ARG A 652 -17.14 34.48 -7.59
N LYS A 653 -17.88 33.61 -8.28
CA LYS A 653 -18.25 32.29 -7.74
C LYS A 653 -17.02 31.39 -7.62
N LYS A 654 -16.18 31.35 -8.65
CA LYS A 654 -14.94 30.55 -8.69
C LYS A 654 -14.03 30.83 -7.48
N LYS A 655 -13.89 32.08 -7.05
CA LYS A 655 -13.16 32.47 -5.82
C LYS A 655 -13.67 31.84 -4.50
N LEU A 656 -14.91 31.37 -4.47
CA LEU A 656 -15.47 30.68 -3.31
C LEU A 656 -15.00 29.22 -3.20
N PHE A 657 -14.49 28.64 -4.29
CA PHE A 657 -14.05 27.25 -4.39
C PHE A 657 -12.53 27.13 -4.58
N ASN A 658 -11.90 28.11 -5.21
CA ASN A 658 -10.45 28.07 -5.39
C ASN A 658 -9.70 28.33 -4.08
N LEU A 659 -8.72 27.46 -3.85
CA LEU A 659 -7.77 27.54 -2.75
C LEU A 659 -6.34 27.54 -3.29
N PRO A 660 -5.38 28.17 -2.59
CA PRO A 660 -3.97 27.99 -2.90
C PRO A 660 -3.57 26.54 -2.65
N LEU A 661 -2.92 25.93 -3.65
CA LEU A 661 -2.35 24.59 -3.52
C LEU A 661 -1.00 24.66 -2.81
N MET A 662 -0.76 23.74 -1.87
CA MET A 662 0.52 23.60 -1.21
C MET A 662 1.62 23.30 -2.25
N PRO A 663 2.62 24.17 -2.45
CA PRO A 663 3.63 23.96 -3.47
C PRO A 663 4.77 23.06 -2.97
N LEU A 664 5.59 22.54 -3.88
CA LEU A 664 6.89 22.00 -3.48
C LEU A 664 7.83 23.16 -3.09
N PRO A 665 8.56 23.06 -1.98
CA PRO A 665 9.63 24.00 -1.69
C PRO A 665 10.76 23.87 -2.75
N PRO A 666 11.65 24.87 -2.86
CA PRO A 666 12.79 24.79 -3.76
C PRO A 666 13.66 23.55 -3.47
N ALA A 667 13.94 22.73 -4.49
CA ALA A 667 14.70 21.47 -4.33
C ALA A 667 16.19 21.68 -3.97
N THR A 668 16.70 22.91 -4.03
CA THR A 668 18.10 23.21 -3.77
C THR A 668 18.35 23.45 -2.29
N LEU A 669 19.17 22.59 -1.68
CA LEU A 669 19.87 22.92 -0.44
C LEU A 669 20.82 24.09 -0.72
N PRO A 670 20.66 25.27 -0.08
CA PRO A 670 21.67 26.32 -0.16
C PRO A 670 23.00 25.76 0.33
N ARG A 671 24.11 26.02 -0.39
CA ARG A 671 25.45 25.51 -0.03
C ARG A 671 25.89 25.92 1.38
N ASP A 672 25.25 26.93 1.96
CA ASP A 672 25.66 27.59 3.20
C ASP A 672 24.65 27.46 4.36
N LEU A 673 23.56 26.68 4.23
CA LEU A 673 22.59 26.50 5.31
C LEU A 673 22.17 25.04 5.48
N ALA A 674 22.38 24.50 6.68
CA ALA A 674 21.95 23.18 7.16
C ALA A 674 20.42 23.02 7.31
N ILE A 675 19.62 23.90 6.70
CA ILE A 675 18.16 23.94 6.86
C ILE A 675 17.53 23.24 5.66
N MET A 676 16.92 22.09 5.90
CA MET A 676 16.15 21.36 4.89
C MET A 676 14.93 22.20 4.46
N PRO A 677 14.54 22.15 3.17
CA PRO A 677 13.30 22.75 2.74
C PRO A 677 12.12 22.08 3.46
N SER A 678 11.28 22.89 4.12
CA SER A 678 10.04 22.38 4.73
C SER A 678 8.93 22.33 3.69
N THR A 679 8.20 21.22 3.65
CA THR A 679 7.04 21.05 2.77
C THR A 679 5.82 21.83 3.24
N GLY A 680 5.81 22.29 4.50
CA GLY A 680 4.64 22.89 5.15
C GLY A 680 3.62 21.87 5.67
N LEU A 681 3.76 20.58 5.36
CA LEU A 681 2.85 19.53 5.83
C LEU A 681 2.82 19.40 7.35
N LEU A 682 3.97 19.64 7.99
CA LEU A 682 4.14 19.64 9.44
C LEU A 682 3.96 21.02 10.10
N GLU A 683 3.37 22.01 9.42
CA GLU A 683 2.88 23.26 10.06
C GLU A 683 1.62 23.00 10.91
N LEU A 684 1.66 21.91 11.67
CA LEU A 684 0.66 21.41 12.58
C LEU A 684 1.13 21.68 14.02
N PRO A 685 0.21 21.68 15.00
CA PRO A 685 0.60 21.68 16.39
C PRO A 685 1.59 20.55 16.68
N GLU A 686 2.71 20.88 17.34
CA GLU A 686 3.75 19.92 17.70
C GLU A 686 4.40 19.19 16.51
N ALA A 687 4.29 19.74 15.29
CA ALA A 687 4.84 19.18 14.05
C ALA A 687 4.41 17.73 13.77
N ARG A 688 3.20 17.34 14.18
CA ARG A 688 2.64 16.00 13.97
C ARG A 688 1.13 16.03 13.86
N LEU A 689 0.56 14.93 13.36
CA LEU A 689 -0.89 14.73 13.45
C LEU A 689 -1.32 14.50 14.91
N PRO A 690 -2.33 15.24 15.43
CA PRO A 690 -2.80 15.07 16.80
C PRO A 690 -3.28 13.65 17.09
N ASP A 691 -3.27 13.26 18.37
CA ASP A 691 -4.02 12.09 18.82
C ASP A 691 -5.50 12.22 18.45
N TRP A 692 -6.16 11.09 18.20
CA TRP A 692 -7.55 11.06 17.74
C TRP A 692 -8.49 11.91 18.61
N HIS A 693 -8.40 11.75 19.93
CA HIS A 693 -9.24 12.45 20.91
C HIS A 693 -8.96 13.96 21.02
N ALA A 694 -7.83 14.44 20.46
CA ALA A 694 -7.50 15.87 20.44
C ALA A 694 -8.06 16.58 19.19
N LEU A 695 -8.58 15.84 18.21
CA LEU A 695 -9.17 16.42 17.01
C LEU A 695 -10.55 17.04 17.33
N PRO A 696 -10.77 18.33 17.01
CA PRO A 696 -12.09 18.94 17.14
C PRO A 696 -13.08 18.29 16.16
N VAL A 697 -14.32 18.11 16.60
CA VAL A 697 -15.38 17.52 15.78
C VAL A 697 -16.39 18.60 15.40
N LEU A 698 -16.75 18.66 14.11
CA LEU A 698 -17.78 19.53 13.57
C LEU A 698 -18.96 18.72 13.04
N ASP A 699 -20.17 19.17 13.34
CA ASP A 699 -21.37 18.58 12.76
C ASP A 699 -21.65 19.05 11.32
N LEU A 700 -22.77 18.60 10.75
CA LEU A 700 -23.19 18.94 9.38
C LEU A 700 -23.42 20.44 9.15
N LEU A 701 -23.59 21.24 10.21
CA LEU A 701 -23.78 22.69 10.12
C LEU A 701 -22.50 23.45 10.50
N GLY A 702 -21.36 22.76 10.64
CA GLY A 702 -20.08 23.37 11.00
C GLY A 702 -20.00 23.85 12.45
N THR A 703 -20.89 23.34 13.33
CA THR A 703 -20.87 23.66 14.76
C THR A 703 -19.98 22.67 15.51
N ILE A 704 -19.19 23.16 16.47
CA ILE A 704 -18.36 22.32 17.33
C ILE A 704 -19.23 21.34 18.12
N SER A 705 -18.83 20.08 18.09
CA SER A 705 -19.51 18.95 18.73
C SER A 705 -18.45 17.96 19.26
N ASN A 706 -18.88 16.74 19.58
CA ASN A 706 -18.00 15.61 19.88
C ASN A 706 -18.60 14.32 19.31
N GLU A 707 -17.78 13.27 19.20
CA GLU A 707 -18.19 11.99 18.63
C GLU A 707 -19.39 11.37 19.35
N THR A 708 -19.42 11.43 20.68
CA THR A 708 -20.53 10.91 21.49
C THR A 708 -21.85 11.56 21.11
N MET A 709 -21.87 12.89 20.95
CA MET A 709 -23.06 13.65 20.61
C MET A 709 -23.56 13.37 19.19
N ILE A 710 -22.66 13.33 18.21
CA ILE A 710 -23.06 13.05 16.82
C ILE A 710 -23.54 11.61 16.64
N THR A 711 -22.93 10.66 17.36
CA THR A 711 -23.34 9.25 17.36
C THR A 711 -24.68 9.06 18.04
N LEU A 712 -24.89 9.66 19.22
CA LEU A 712 -26.15 9.62 19.94
C LEU A 712 -27.28 10.20 19.09
N ARG A 713 -27.06 11.38 18.49
CA ARG A 713 -28.03 12.04 17.62
C ARG A 713 -28.39 11.19 16.39
N GLY A 714 -27.42 10.52 15.79
CA GLY A 714 -27.64 9.57 14.69
C GLY A 714 -28.46 8.37 15.12
N GLY A 715 -28.13 7.78 16.27
CA GLY A 715 -28.84 6.64 16.87
C GLY A 715 -30.28 6.96 17.25
N GLU A 716 -30.53 8.10 17.89
CA GLU A 716 -31.88 8.58 18.19
C GLU A 716 -32.71 8.75 16.91
N ARG A 717 -32.12 9.37 15.88
CA ARG A 717 -32.81 9.54 14.60
C ARG A 717 -33.09 8.22 13.90
N ARG A 718 -32.17 7.25 13.98
CA ARG A 718 -32.41 5.88 13.51
C ARG A 718 -33.63 5.27 14.21
N THR A 719 -33.68 5.31 15.53
CA THR A 719 -34.81 4.78 16.32
C THR A 719 -36.13 5.45 15.95
N GLU A 720 -36.14 6.76 15.74
CA GLU A 720 -37.33 7.49 15.26
C GLU A 720 -37.80 7.03 13.88
N LEU A 721 -36.87 6.71 12.99
CA LEU A 721 -37.16 6.34 11.61
C LEU A 721 -37.57 4.87 11.46
N THR A 722 -36.94 3.95 12.20
CA THR A 722 -37.14 2.50 12.04
C THR A 722 -37.98 1.87 13.16
N GLY A 723 -38.13 2.55 14.30
CA GLY A 723 -38.77 1.99 15.49
C GLY A 723 -37.90 1.00 16.27
N CYS A 724 -36.64 0.77 15.87
CA CYS A 724 -35.73 -0.14 16.55
C CYS A 724 -34.84 0.55 17.56
N ASP A 725 -34.88 0.07 18.80
CA ASP A 725 -34.00 0.48 19.89
C ASP A 725 -32.76 -0.43 20.06
N VAL A 726 -32.70 -1.54 19.33
CA VAL A 726 -31.59 -2.50 19.40
C VAL A 726 -30.29 -1.86 18.92
N PHE A 727 -29.24 -1.99 19.73
CA PHE A 727 -27.89 -1.53 19.41
C PHE A 727 -27.33 -2.30 18.20
N THR A 728 -26.71 -1.59 17.25
CA THR A 728 -26.08 -2.24 16.09
C THR A 728 -24.81 -2.97 16.52
N ALA A 729 -24.88 -4.30 16.62
CA ALA A 729 -23.77 -5.16 16.99
C ALA A 729 -22.74 -5.32 15.86
N ARG A 730 -23.18 -5.28 14.60
CA ARG A 730 -22.33 -5.37 13.42
C ARG A 730 -22.04 -3.97 12.87
N LYS A 731 -20.75 -3.66 12.78
CA LYS A 731 -20.29 -2.43 12.12
C LYS A 731 -20.52 -2.56 10.61
N ASN A 732 -20.88 -1.44 9.98
CA ASN A 732 -21.05 -1.32 8.53
C ASN A 732 -22.17 -2.19 7.92
N ASP A 733 -23.06 -2.76 8.73
CA ASP A 733 -24.20 -3.57 8.27
C ASP A 733 -25.44 -2.68 8.07
N VAL A 734 -25.90 -2.56 6.81
CA VAL A 734 -27.05 -1.72 6.45
C VAL A 734 -28.38 -2.35 6.86
N GLY A 735 -28.50 -3.68 6.82
CA GLY A 735 -29.70 -4.38 7.27
C GLY A 735 -29.97 -4.10 8.74
N GLU A 736 -28.94 -4.20 9.58
CA GLU A 736 -29.04 -3.86 10.99
C GLU A 736 -29.23 -2.36 11.24
N LEU A 737 -28.58 -1.49 10.43
CA LEU A 737 -28.77 -0.04 10.52
C LEU A 737 -30.24 0.35 10.28
N LEU A 738 -30.88 -0.27 9.30
CA LEU A 738 -32.22 0.09 8.83
C LEU A 738 -33.33 -0.82 9.36
N CYS A 739 -32.98 -1.87 10.11
CA CYS A 739 -33.90 -2.92 10.59
C CYS A 739 -34.66 -3.62 9.47
N ILE A 740 -33.90 -4.08 8.47
CA ILE A 740 -34.43 -4.81 7.32
C ILE A 740 -33.80 -6.20 7.36
N ASP A 741 -34.65 -7.22 7.33
CA ASP A 741 -34.26 -8.65 7.33
C ASP A 741 -33.67 -9.12 5.99
#